data_AF-A0A1X7TA49-F1
#
_entry.id   AF-A0A1X7TA49-F1
#
_cell.length_a   1.000
_cell.length_b   1.000
_cell.length_c   1.000
_cell.angle_alpha   90.00
_cell.angle_beta   90.00
_cell.angle_gamma   90.00
#
_symmetry.space_group_name_H-M   'P 1'
#
loop_
_entity.id
_entity.type
_entity.pdbx_description
1 polymer ?
#
loop_
_entity_poly.entity_id
_entity_poly.type
_entity_poly.pdbx_seq_one_letter_code
_entity_poly.pdbx_strand_id
1 'polypeptide(L)'
;MDRNVDGKDQYRFNWRARHTTAIVREVLYCWGGDQGLDESQCDCSGDFPKKRQHISVIDEFDFSSGVWSSQPTRGTPPLGIRGVSCTTINNNIYYFGGFCGHGKCYHNSLNCLDTLTLQWKELKPTGDNSVTKKGYGGMIAMGSEGEPQQLLVIGGLAPKSTTTEYHQFDYHKIPSRVDRFRTNEHNIYNLSSGQWIVPFVNGECFPPTDNFILERINHYKGIMYGGSVTDGGKSIPTNSIYLFELSCNTVNWESLSKGAIPNDGLWTKGRYAHASTIINGASISPALVVIGGVCSDDELVNECLLLDTNLCSWMKISLPDSVTGRYYHTVSSFVVDPNHVFLIIVGGYAKKKLEAVGGEMKWINKPLTDLNIMTMAVELVFNDSQWSVRSVNSGNSGMSRINNQLLQEELLKIKSEKRMLETQLLETKTLLTKRKRDQEDSPHSDHVKKLKIDELEVSVEEKQIMTEHNEKLRATSVAENEVYMTEIEDEKKQVQFIKETSSVEVQFNYLIPSMDNLECLSDVQIAEKKLFLIQGDKAQLMNWEEYGLRIGVQEGSLLSSETVEAAVVALIGGQFEFPPNTVLVSAVYAVSLSKPLLKRLKLEIQHCVDLTGRPDLAQYLKFAIAPVDTPSLPYQFSIVKGGEFSSNSGYGFIQRNKFSLVCILGEDSTNGDTEEGEEKENRQLTQQDENGEEEEQDEEREGEDSDGTSDHTSSTPSEASGACKESTTEETNLPINTVSVAGPTITPNTDHVNKVQSTGVKEAMRYAGLIYYQEKGVEDLVTFAAARDLNALIEFIKKDFPGAERGQHVYFHFKDNDGCMELKFDTPQEKDTTGWTIDPHIKPCRLHRCDVNGFGETNYPLPPSCFISVLASPNAVPTLHYSVPLEGVADPVSLYIRRSLQRNAPPSTDPTRSTSSSNVVQELTPVSSTGGASVSATVDVDKVKKVINDVLVSHYADLTSLSKEAVPDLADRLYAHHLINNAVKDNPSINKCIDEFRASLIFKKKLPQMQEHCQKFLSSFIAVKGSYADAAIALGEDWIEAIRNELGFHFNISIEP
;
A
#
# COMPACT_ATOMS: atom_id res chain seq x y z
N MET A 1 -35.29 32.40 -23.16
CA MET A 1 -34.71 33.56 -22.47
C MET A 1 -33.33 33.75 -23.04
N ASP A 2 -32.99 34.99 -23.31
CA ASP A 2 -31.88 35.33 -24.19
C ASP A 2 -30.54 35.05 -23.51
N ARG A 3 -29.76 34.15 -24.11
CA ARG A 3 -28.38 33.93 -23.70
C ARG A 3 -27.59 35.17 -24.13
N ASN A 4 -26.71 35.70 -23.27
CA ASN A 4 -25.99 36.96 -23.48
C ASN A 4 -24.94 36.87 -24.60
N VAL A 5 -25.40 36.75 -25.85
CA VAL A 5 -24.62 36.93 -27.07
C VAL A 5 -24.60 38.41 -27.39
N ASP A 6 -23.50 39.05 -27.02
CA ASP A 6 -23.12 40.39 -27.49
C ASP A 6 -22.34 40.25 -28.81
N GLY A 7 -22.00 41.35 -29.47
CA GLY A 7 -21.50 41.40 -30.87
C GLY A 7 -20.13 40.74 -31.20
N LYS A 8 -19.68 39.76 -30.42
CA LYS A 8 -18.61 38.78 -30.73
C LYS A 8 -18.98 37.45 -30.07
N ASP A 9 -18.97 36.36 -30.84
CA ASP A 9 -19.67 35.09 -30.58
C ASP A 9 -19.09 34.19 -29.47
N GLN A 10 -18.75 34.74 -28.31
CA GLN A 10 -18.15 34.01 -27.19
C GLN A 10 -19.15 33.74 -26.06
N TYR A 11 -19.22 32.48 -25.61
CA TYR A 11 -20.04 32.11 -24.44
C TYR A 11 -19.56 32.80 -23.16
N ARG A 12 -20.49 33.07 -22.24
CA ARG A 12 -20.22 33.63 -20.92
C ARG A 12 -20.78 32.70 -19.86
N PHE A 13 -19.91 32.17 -19.01
CA PHE A 13 -20.29 31.44 -17.81
C PHE A 13 -21.20 32.31 -16.93
N ASN A 14 -22.25 31.70 -16.36
CA ASN A 14 -23.23 32.40 -15.53
C ASN A 14 -22.93 32.17 -14.04
N TRP A 15 -23.47 33.01 -13.16
CA TRP A 15 -23.23 32.87 -11.72
C TRP A 15 -23.70 31.50 -11.23
N ARG A 16 -22.90 30.87 -10.36
CA ARG A 16 -23.15 29.51 -9.87
C ARG A 16 -22.55 29.33 -8.47
N ALA A 17 -23.24 28.63 -7.59
CA ALA A 17 -22.78 28.26 -6.25
C ALA A 17 -23.30 26.85 -5.89
N ARG A 18 -22.71 26.15 -4.91
CA ARG A 18 -23.08 24.76 -4.53
C ARG A 18 -22.97 23.73 -5.67
N HIS A 19 -22.25 24.08 -6.72
CA HIS A 19 -21.88 23.22 -7.82
C HIS A 19 -20.65 22.40 -7.46
N THR A 20 -20.25 21.50 -8.36
CA THR A 20 -18.91 20.91 -8.31
C THR A 20 -18.09 21.28 -9.54
N THR A 21 -16.78 21.18 -9.41
CA THR A 21 -15.83 21.21 -10.52
C THR A 21 -14.92 20.00 -10.46
N ALA A 22 -14.48 19.54 -11.62
CA ALA A 22 -13.52 18.45 -11.77
C ALA A 22 -12.59 18.77 -12.94
N ILE A 23 -11.29 18.52 -12.79
CA ILE A 23 -10.33 18.65 -13.88
C ILE A 23 -10.12 17.28 -14.51
N VAL A 24 -10.26 17.20 -15.83
CA VAL A 24 -9.90 16.02 -16.61
C VAL A 24 -9.08 16.51 -17.80
N ARG A 25 -7.80 16.13 -17.84
CA ARG A 25 -6.82 16.64 -18.83
C ARG A 25 -6.69 18.17 -18.72
N GLU A 26 -6.63 18.89 -19.85
CA GLU A 26 -6.53 20.36 -19.89
C GLU A 26 -7.89 21.10 -19.78
N VAL A 27 -8.95 20.45 -19.27
CA VAL A 27 -10.29 21.04 -19.15
C VAL A 27 -10.83 20.90 -17.72
N LEU A 28 -11.34 22.00 -17.17
CA LEU A 28 -12.16 22.01 -15.95
C LEU A 28 -13.64 21.95 -16.33
N TYR A 29 -14.31 20.90 -15.86
CA TYR A 29 -15.74 20.67 -16.03
C TYR A 29 -16.49 21.21 -14.82
N CYS A 30 -17.61 21.90 -15.03
CA CYS A 30 -18.42 22.52 -13.99
C CYS A 30 -19.90 22.14 -14.17
N TRP A 31 -20.51 21.54 -13.15
CA TRP A 31 -21.87 21.01 -13.23
C TRP A 31 -22.72 21.29 -11.97
N GLY A 32 -24.04 21.38 -12.17
CA GLY A 32 -25.02 21.54 -11.09
C GLY A 32 -25.07 22.94 -10.47
N GLY A 33 -25.40 22.98 -9.19
CA GLY A 33 -25.46 24.20 -8.36
C GLY A 33 -26.70 25.08 -8.51
N ASP A 34 -26.67 26.17 -7.75
CA ASP A 34 -27.67 27.24 -7.70
C ASP A 34 -27.43 28.18 -8.88
N GLN A 35 -28.41 28.28 -9.80
CA GLN A 35 -28.32 29.05 -11.05
C GLN A 35 -29.57 29.93 -11.30
N GLY A 36 -30.30 30.29 -10.24
CA GLY A 36 -31.53 31.09 -10.35
C GLY A 36 -32.79 30.29 -10.74
N LEU A 37 -32.76 28.96 -10.63
CA LEU A 37 -33.95 28.10 -10.77
C LEU A 37 -35.01 28.48 -9.73
N ASP A 38 -36.23 28.74 -10.20
CA ASP A 38 -37.39 29.04 -9.36
C ASP A 38 -37.87 27.78 -8.62
N GLU A 39 -37.59 27.72 -7.33
CA GLU A 39 -37.94 26.59 -6.45
C GLU A 39 -39.45 26.36 -6.33
N SER A 40 -40.29 27.37 -6.58
CA SER A 40 -41.75 27.25 -6.52
C SER A 40 -42.37 26.44 -7.67
N GLN A 41 -41.59 26.18 -8.72
CA GLN A 41 -42.00 25.39 -9.90
C GLN A 41 -41.52 23.93 -9.82
N CYS A 42 -40.94 23.52 -8.68
CA CYS A 42 -40.63 22.12 -8.41
C CYS A 42 -41.90 21.37 -8.00
N ASP A 43 -42.25 20.33 -8.73
CA ASP A 43 -43.12 19.28 -8.24
C ASP A 43 -42.35 18.31 -7.32
N CYS A 44 -43.07 17.48 -6.57
CA CYS A 44 -42.45 16.53 -5.61
C CYS A 44 -41.65 15.40 -6.27
N SER A 45 -41.71 15.23 -7.60
CA SER A 45 -40.81 14.33 -8.33
C SER A 45 -39.38 14.88 -8.40
N GLY A 46 -39.24 16.21 -8.34
CA GLY A 46 -37.98 16.90 -8.58
C GLY A 46 -37.51 16.89 -10.03
N ASP A 47 -38.36 16.51 -10.99
CA ASP A 47 -37.98 16.33 -12.40
C ASP A 47 -38.95 17.01 -13.37
N PHE A 48 -38.71 18.32 -13.60
CA PHE A 48 -39.53 19.17 -14.44
C PHE A 48 -38.73 19.77 -15.62
N PRO A 49 -39.37 20.12 -16.76
CA PRO A 49 -38.66 20.41 -18.02
C PRO A 49 -37.60 21.53 -17.93
N LYS A 50 -37.85 22.58 -17.14
CA LYS A 50 -36.87 23.65 -16.92
C LYS A 50 -35.62 23.13 -16.21
N LYS A 51 -35.76 22.25 -15.22
CA LYS A 51 -34.63 21.66 -14.52
C LYS A 51 -33.85 20.73 -15.43
N ARG A 52 -34.52 19.84 -16.19
CA ARG A 52 -33.88 19.01 -17.23
C ARG A 52 -32.99 19.84 -18.15
N GLN A 53 -33.47 20.98 -18.65
CA GLN A 53 -32.69 21.91 -19.48
C GLN A 53 -31.42 22.50 -18.83
N HIS A 54 -31.34 22.55 -17.49
CA HIS A 54 -30.14 23.04 -16.76
C HIS A 54 -29.18 21.91 -16.36
N ILE A 55 -29.66 20.66 -16.23
CA ILE A 55 -28.80 19.50 -15.87
C ILE A 55 -28.26 18.75 -17.09
N SER A 56 -28.94 18.82 -18.24
CA SER A 56 -28.50 18.24 -19.51
C SER A 56 -27.41 19.07 -20.23
N VAL A 57 -26.74 19.98 -19.53
CA VAL A 57 -25.57 20.72 -20.01
C VAL A 57 -24.44 20.65 -18.98
N ILE A 58 -23.20 20.72 -19.45
CA ILE A 58 -22.02 20.92 -18.62
C ILE A 58 -21.24 22.12 -19.16
N ASP A 59 -20.65 22.92 -18.27
CA ASP A 59 -19.77 24.02 -18.68
C ASP A 59 -18.32 23.57 -18.58
N GLU A 60 -17.54 23.94 -19.58
CA GLU A 60 -16.15 23.51 -19.77
C GLU A 60 -15.26 24.74 -19.83
N PHE A 61 -14.27 24.83 -18.95
CA PHE A 61 -13.20 25.81 -19.04
C PHE A 61 -11.96 25.12 -19.60
N ASP A 62 -11.72 25.30 -20.91
CA ASP A 62 -10.50 24.86 -21.58
C ASP A 62 -9.35 25.76 -21.11
N PHE A 63 -8.45 25.21 -20.29
CA PHE A 63 -7.28 25.95 -19.81
C PHE A 63 -6.44 26.45 -20.98
N SER A 64 -6.32 25.62 -22.01
CA SER A 64 -5.47 25.85 -23.16
C SER A 64 -5.89 27.10 -23.98
N SER A 65 -7.14 27.57 -23.86
CA SER A 65 -7.60 28.86 -24.41
C SER A 65 -8.05 29.88 -23.36
N GLY A 66 -8.25 29.48 -22.10
CA GLY A 66 -8.84 30.32 -21.05
C GLY A 66 -10.29 30.71 -21.35
N VAL A 67 -11.03 29.85 -22.04
CA VAL A 67 -12.40 30.13 -22.50
C VAL A 67 -13.40 29.13 -21.90
N TRP A 68 -14.49 29.67 -21.37
CA TRP A 68 -15.67 28.87 -21.04
C TRP A 68 -16.48 28.52 -22.30
N SER A 69 -16.87 27.26 -22.42
CA SER A 69 -17.90 26.77 -23.32
C SER A 69 -19.03 26.07 -22.53
N SER A 70 -20.11 25.69 -23.19
CA SER A 70 -21.25 25.01 -22.56
C SER A 70 -21.79 23.95 -23.52
N GLN A 71 -21.63 22.68 -23.16
CA GLN A 71 -21.90 21.55 -24.04
C GLN A 71 -23.16 20.78 -23.63
N PRO A 72 -23.99 20.34 -24.60
CA PRO A 72 -25.15 19.50 -24.33
C PRO A 72 -24.72 18.05 -24.06
N THR A 73 -25.01 17.57 -22.85
CA THR A 73 -24.76 16.17 -22.46
C THR A 73 -25.92 15.25 -22.91
N ARG A 74 -25.65 13.96 -23.05
CA ARG A 74 -26.63 12.91 -23.42
C ARG A 74 -26.83 11.91 -22.29
N GLY A 75 -27.88 11.09 -22.35
CA GLY A 75 -28.22 10.15 -21.28
C GLY A 75 -29.01 10.83 -20.14
N THR A 76 -28.97 10.24 -18.95
CA THR A 76 -29.73 10.70 -17.78
C THR A 76 -28.82 11.38 -16.75
N PRO A 77 -28.74 12.72 -16.71
CA PRO A 77 -28.00 13.43 -15.67
C PRO A 77 -28.64 13.30 -14.28
N PRO A 78 -27.86 13.40 -13.18
CA PRO A 78 -28.39 13.33 -11.82
C PRO A 78 -29.41 14.43 -11.51
N LEU A 79 -30.41 14.08 -10.70
CA LEU A 79 -31.44 15.03 -10.23
C LEU A 79 -31.00 15.79 -8.96
N GLY A 80 -30.09 15.26 -8.14
CA GLY A 80 -29.42 16.07 -7.12
C GLY A 80 -28.47 17.04 -7.81
N ILE A 81 -28.59 18.36 -7.55
CA ILE A 81 -27.77 19.38 -8.22
C ILE A 81 -26.96 20.24 -7.24
N ARG A 82 -27.41 20.39 -5.99
CA ARG A 82 -26.78 21.26 -4.98
C ARG A 82 -26.05 20.44 -3.94
N GLY A 83 -24.77 20.70 -3.71
CA GLY A 83 -23.97 19.91 -2.77
C GLY A 83 -23.90 18.44 -3.18
N VAL A 84 -23.73 18.21 -4.47
CA VAL A 84 -23.39 16.89 -5.03
C VAL A 84 -21.94 16.62 -4.69
N SER A 85 -21.58 15.37 -4.45
CA SER A 85 -20.18 14.97 -4.29
C SER A 85 -19.66 14.42 -5.61
N CYS A 86 -18.44 14.76 -6.03
CA CYS A 86 -17.85 14.21 -7.25
C CYS A 86 -16.36 13.93 -7.14
N THR A 87 -15.86 13.01 -7.96
CA THR A 87 -14.43 12.68 -8.10
C THR A 87 -14.13 12.17 -9.51
N THR A 88 -12.85 12.02 -9.86
CA THR A 88 -12.38 11.69 -11.21
C THR A 88 -11.58 10.39 -11.21
N ILE A 89 -11.88 9.50 -12.16
CA ILE A 89 -11.06 8.31 -12.45
C ILE A 89 -10.93 8.21 -13.98
N ASN A 90 -9.72 8.11 -14.50
CA ASN A 90 -9.42 8.15 -15.93
C ASN A 90 -10.07 9.39 -16.61
N ASN A 91 -10.81 9.20 -17.70
CA ASN A 91 -11.54 10.26 -18.41
C ASN A 91 -12.99 10.43 -17.91
N ASN A 92 -13.34 9.87 -16.74
CA ASN A 92 -14.70 9.83 -16.23
C ASN A 92 -14.85 10.67 -14.95
N ILE A 93 -15.93 11.44 -14.87
CA ILE A 93 -16.32 12.16 -13.66
C ILE A 93 -17.50 11.43 -13.01
N TYR A 94 -17.34 11.01 -11.76
CA TYR A 94 -18.35 10.30 -10.99
C TYR A 94 -19.07 11.30 -10.08
N TYR A 95 -20.40 11.22 -10.01
CA TYR A 95 -21.26 12.12 -9.24
C TYR A 95 -22.21 11.31 -8.35
N PHE A 96 -22.25 11.65 -7.06
CA PHE A 96 -23.11 11.00 -6.07
C PHE A 96 -24.07 11.98 -5.39
N GLY A 97 -25.35 11.57 -5.32
CA GLY A 97 -26.36 12.15 -4.43
C GLY A 97 -26.70 13.61 -4.71
N GLY A 98 -26.73 14.43 -3.65
CA GLY A 98 -27.01 15.87 -3.70
C GLY A 98 -28.48 16.25 -3.45
N PHE A 99 -28.73 17.56 -3.32
CA PHE A 99 -30.03 18.16 -3.02
C PHE A 99 -30.68 18.77 -4.27
N CYS A 100 -31.99 18.58 -4.45
CA CYS A 100 -32.76 19.09 -5.59
C CYS A 100 -33.00 20.61 -5.57
N GLY A 101 -32.90 21.25 -4.39
CA GLY A 101 -33.21 22.67 -4.20
C GLY A 101 -34.48 22.95 -3.38
N HIS A 102 -35.46 22.04 -3.37
CA HIS A 102 -36.73 22.22 -2.67
C HIS A 102 -36.93 21.20 -1.53
N GLY A 103 -37.72 21.59 -0.52
CA GLY A 103 -38.27 20.69 0.50
C GLY A 103 -37.22 19.79 1.17
N LYS A 104 -37.40 18.46 1.05
CA LYS A 104 -36.50 17.42 1.57
C LYS A 104 -35.92 16.53 0.47
N CYS A 105 -35.97 16.97 -0.77
CA CYS A 105 -35.64 16.14 -1.93
C CYS A 105 -34.11 16.01 -2.08
N TYR A 106 -33.57 14.91 -1.57
CA TYR A 106 -32.18 14.48 -1.68
C TYR A 106 -32.10 13.17 -2.49
N HIS A 107 -30.94 12.92 -3.08
CA HIS A 107 -30.67 11.76 -3.92
C HIS A 107 -29.56 10.89 -3.34
N ASN A 108 -29.51 9.62 -3.79
CA ASN A 108 -28.42 8.65 -3.56
C ASN A 108 -27.96 8.01 -4.88
N SER A 109 -28.42 8.50 -6.03
CA SER A 109 -27.99 7.98 -7.34
C SER A 109 -26.49 8.22 -7.54
N LEU A 110 -25.80 7.19 -8.01
CA LEU A 110 -24.43 7.26 -8.50
C LEU A 110 -24.45 7.30 -10.02
N ASN A 111 -23.80 8.31 -10.60
CA ASN A 111 -23.73 8.53 -12.04
C ASN A 111 -22.28 8.73 -12.48
N CYS A 112 -21.98 8.38 -13.72
CA CYS A 112 -20.71 8.59 -14.37
C CYS A 112 -20.92 9.42 -15.65
N LEU A 113 -20.08 10.42 -15.88
CA LEU A 113 -20.01 11.19 -17.12
C LEU A 113 -18.67 10.90 -17.81
N ASP A 114 -18.74 10.31 -19.00
CA ASP A 114 -17.60 10.21 -19.92
C ASP A 114 -17.33 11.59 -20.54
N THR A 115 -16.16 12.18 -20.28
CA THR A 115 -15.82 13.52 -20.78
C THR A 115 -15.47 13.57 -22.27
N LEU A 116 -15.19 12.43 -22.91
CA LEU A 116 -14.89 12.34 -24.34
C LEU A 116 -16.16 12.30 -25.19
N THR A 117 -17.24 11.71 -24.67
CA THR A 117 -18.52 11.56 -25.40
C THR A 117 -19.67 12.41 -24.82
N LEU A 118 -19.47 13.00 -23.64
CA LEU A 118 -20.45 13.75 -22.86
C LEU A 118 -21.74 12.98 -22.60
N GLN A 119 -21.61 11.67 -22.33
CA GLN A 119 -22.73 10.79 -22.03
C GLN A 119 -22.76 10.41 -20.55
N TRP A 120 -23.93 10.61 -19.94
CA TRP A 120 -24.26 10.15 -18.59
C TRP A 120 -24.67 8.68 -18.59
N LYS A 121 -23.94 7.88 -17.82
CA LYS A 121 -24.28 6.51 -17.43
C LYS A 121 -24.72 6.52 -15.96
N GLU A 122 -25.99 6.23 -15.71
CA GLU A 122 -26.44 5.92 -14.35
C GLU A 122 -25.84 4.57 -13.92
N LEU A 123 -25.19 4.52 -12.76
CA LEU A 123 -24.59 3.31 -12.19
C LEU A 123 -25.48 2.73 -11.10
N LYS A 124 -26.11 3.59 -10.28
CA LYS A 124 -27.16 3.23 -9.34
C LYS A 124 -28.27 4.29 -9.35
N PRO A 125 -29.55 3.90 -9.47
CA PRO A 125 -30.67 4.84 -9.51
C PRO A 125 -30.99 5.41 -8.12
N THR A 126 -31.70 6.55 -8.10
CA THR A 126 -32.23 7.08 -6.83
C THR A 126 -33.33 6.18 -6.30
N GLY A 127 -33.15 5.64 -5.09
CA GLY A 127 -34.14 4.76 -4.45
C GLY A 127 -33.74 3.28 -4.35
N ASP A 128 -32.56 2.91 -4.85
CA ASP A 128 -31.81 1.81 -4.25
C ASP A 128 -31.63 2.13 -2.75
N ASN A 129 -32.03 1.23 -1.85
CA ASN A 129 -32.03 1.46 -0.40
C ASN A 129 -30.69 1.08 0.28
N SER A 130 -29.67 0.73 -0.50
CA SER A 130 -28.33 0.37 0.01
C SER A 130 -27.59 1.53 0.69
N VAL A 131 -27.84 2.79 0.29
CA VAL A 131 -27.12 3.99 0.79
C VAL A 131 -28.11 5.13 1.06
N THR A 132 -27.91 5.91 2.13
CA THR A 132 -28.81 7.03 2.45
C THR A 132 -28.77 8.14 1.39
N LYS A 133 -29.95 8.70 1.10
CA LYS A 133 -30.12 9.91 0.27
C LYS A 133 -29.50 11.12 0.97
N LYS A 134 -28.36 11.60 0.48
CA LYS A 134 -27.56 12.63 1.16
C LYS A 134 -26.87 13.58 0.19
N GLY A 135 -26.43 14.73 0.71
CA GLY A 135 -25.67 15.73 -0.04
C GLY A 135 -24.89 16.62 0.92
N TYR A 136 -23.93 17.38 0.40
CA TYR A 136 -22.94 18.14 1.18
C TYR A 136 -22.06 17.26 2.10
N GLY A 137 -21.83 16.01 1.68
CA GLY A 137 -20.76 15.13 2.17
C GLY A 137 -19.64 15.01 1.16
N GLY A 138 -18.69 14.11 1.40
CA GLY A 138 -17.56 13.85 0.49
C GLY A 138 -17.75 12.60 -0.37
N MET A 139 -17.13 12.59 -1.55
CA MET A 139 -16.89 11.38 -2.35
C MET A 139 -15.49 11.47 -2.94
N ILE A 140 -14.72 10.38 -2.91
CA ILE A 140 -13.34 10.37 -3.37
C ILE A 140 -12.91 8.99 -3.89
N ALA A 141 -12.03 8.97 -4.90
CA ALA A 141 -11.52 7.75 -5.51
C ALA A 141 -10.30 7.22 -4.74
N MET A 142 -10.39 6.00 -4.22
CA MET A 142 -9.36 5.35 -3.38
C MET A 142 -9.09 3.93 -3.87
N GLY A 143 -7.92 3.36 -3.59
CA GLY A 143 -7.57 1.98 -3.89
C GLY A 143 -6.09 1.71 -3.65
N SER A 144 -5.67 0.45 -3.61
CA SER A 144 -4.25 0.07 -3.50
C SER A 144 -3.50 0.32 -4.82
N GLU A 145 -2.18 0.42 -4.78
CA GLU A 145 -1.35 0.31 -5.99
C GLU A 145 -1.57 -1.06 -6.67
N GLY A 146 -2.14 -1.04 -7.89
CA GLY A 146 -2.52 -2.24 -8.65
C GLY A 146 -4.01 -2.58 -8.63
N GLU A 147 -4.77 -2.07 -7.66
CA GLU A 147 -6.19 -2.42 -7.47
C GLU A 147 -7.17 -1.49 -8.21
N PRO A 148 -8.36 -1.96 -8.62
CA PRO A 148 -9.36 -1.13 -9.28
C PRO A 148 -9.93 -0.07 -8.33
N GLN A 149 -9.76 1.20 -8.69
CA GLN A 149 -10.19 2.34 -7.86
C GLN A 149 -11.67 2.26 -7.48
N GLN A 150 -11.94 2.43 -6.19
CA GLN A 150 -13.26 2.41 -5.55
C GLN A 150 -13.69 3.84 -5.17
N LEU A 151 -14.98 4.07 -4.99
CA LEU A 151 -15.50 5.38 -4.58
C LEU A 151 -15.91 5.36 -3.10
N LEU A 152 -15.11 5.98 -2.24
CA LEU A 152 -15.45 6.19 -0.83
C LEU A 152 -16.38 7.41 -0.70
N VAL A 153 -17.57 7.22 -0.13
CA VAL A 153 -18.62 8.24 0.07
C VAL A 153 -18.93 8.36 1.57
N ILE A 154 -18.74 9.55 2.14
CA ILE A 154 -18.86 9.78 3.59
C ILE A 154 -19.72 10.99 3.97
N GLY A 155 -20.48 10.84 5.05
CA GLY A 155 -21.12 11.92 5.80
C GLY A 155 -22.15 12.78 5.04
N GLY A 156 -22.35 14.01 5.52
CA GLY A 156 -23.22 15.02 4.90
C GLY A 156 -24.62 15.14 5.51
N LEU A 157 -25.52 15.81 4.78
CA LEU A 157 -26.92 16.05 5.16
C LEU A 157 -27.86 15.03 4.53
N ALA A 158 -28.69 14.38 5.35
CA ALA A 158 -29.74 13.45 4.94
C ALA A 158 -31.14 13.90 5.42
N PRO A 159 -32.25 13.58 4.70
CA PRO A 159 -33.60 13.90 5.13
C PRO A 159 -34.16 12.78 6.04
N LYS A 160 -34.54 13.14 7.28
CA LYS A 160 -35.02 12.18 8.30
C LYS A 160 -36.12 11.23 7.80
N SER A 161 -36.97 11.68 6.89
CA SER A 161 -38.10 10.89 6.37
C SER A 161 -37.71 9.75 5.42
N THR A 162 -36.47 9.66 4.95
CA THR A 162 -35.97 8.56 4.10
C THR A 162 -34.52 8.19 4.44
N THR A 163 -34.16 8.25 5.73
CA THR A 163 -32.87 7.77 6.25
C THR A 163 -33.12 6.49 7.04
N THR A 164 -32.41 5.42 6.69
CA THR A 164 -32.29 4.23 7.52
C THR A 164 -31.13 4.48 8.49
N GLU A 165 -31.39 4.54 9.80
CA GLU A 165 -30.34 4.77 10.80
C GLU A 165 -29.57 3.46 11.05
N TYR A 166 -28.43 3.27 10.39
CA TYR A 166 -27.55 2.09 10.56
C TYR A 166 -26.79 2.16 11.90
N HIS A 167 -26.80 1.07 12.68
CA HIS A 167 -26.27 1.04 14.06
C HIS A 167 -24.77 1.37 14.22
N GLN A 168 -23.96 1.26 13.16
CA GLN A 168 -22.52 1.60 13.18
C GLN A 168 -22.21 3.07 12.85
N PHE A 169 -23.23 3.90 12.60
CA PHE A 169 -23.08 5.31 12.23
C PHE A 169 -24.02 6.21 13.04
N ASP A 170 -23.60 7.44 13.28
CA ASP A 170 -24.34 8.43 14.05
C ASP A 170 -25.21 9.33 13.16
N TYR A 171 -26.38 9.73 13.67
CA TYR A 171 -27.36 10.58 12.98
C TYR A 171 -27.80 11.76 13.85
N HIS A 172 -27.10 12.89 13.72
CA HIS A 172 -27.36 14.07 14.56
C HIS A 172 -28.43 14.99 13.99
N LYS A 173 -29.47 15.21 14.79
CA LYS A 173 -30.61 16.10 14.49
C LYS A 173 -30.12 17.54 14.38
N ILE A 174 -30.57 18.27 13.36
CA ILE A 174 -30.19 19.67 13.15
C ILE A 174 -31.26 20.57 13.77
N PRO A 175 -30.99 21.32 14.87
CA PRO A 175 -32.08 21.99 15.60
C PRO A 175 -32.75 23.14 14.82
N SER A 176 -32.05 23.73 13.85
CA SER A 176 -32.60 24.70 12.90
C SER A 176 -33.29 24.07 11.67
N ARG A 177 -33.20 22.74 11.51
CA ARG A 177 -33.76 21.95 10.40
C ARG A 177 -34.18 20.56 10.91
N VAL A 178 -35.22 20.54 11.75
CA VAL A 178 -35.72 19.35 12.47
C VAL A 178 -36.14 18.17 11.58
N ASP A 179 -36.20 18.40 10.27
CA ASP A 179 -36.49 17.43 9.21
C ASP A 179 -35.25 16.76 8.60
N ARG A 180 -34.05 17.15 9.02
CA ARG A 180 -32.77 16.67 8.47
C ARG A 180 -31.81 16.22 9.56
N PHE A 181 -30.94 15.29 9.19
CA PHE A 181 -29.82 14.82 9.99
C PHE A 181 -28.49 15.20 9.34
N ARG A 182 -27.46 15.36 10.17
CA ARG A 182 -26.08 15.10 9.79
C ARG A 182 -25.78 13.63 9.99
N THR A 183 -24.81 13.10 9.26
CA THR A 183 -24.28 11.76 9.53
C THR A 183 -22.77 11.68 9.34
N ASN A 184 -22.15 10.65 9.90
CA ASN A 184 -20.81 10.16 9.56
C ASN A 184 -20.87 8.82 8.79
N GLU A 185 -22.00 8.49 8.16
CA GLU A 185 -22.21 7.27 7.35
C GLU A 185 -21.20 7.13 6.20
N HIS A 186 -20.39 6.07 6.26
CA HIS A 186 -19.42 5.65 5.25
C HIS A 186 -20.01 4.58 4.33
N ASN A 187 -19.70 4.67 3.02
CA ASN A 187 -20.02 3.64 2.03
C ASN A 187 -18.88 3.60 1.01
N ILE A 188 -18.55 2.42 0.50
CA ILE A 188 -17.62 2.21 -0.60
C ILE A 188 -18.40 1.69 -1.80
N TYR A 189 -18.22 2.28 -2.98
CA TYR A 189 -18.67 1.67 -4.23
C TYR A 189 -17.50 1.01 -4.95
N ASN A 190 -17.54 -0.33 -5.07
CA ASN A 190 -16.56 -1.06 -5.86
C ASN A 190 -16.97 -0.95 -7.35
N LEU A 191 -16.11 -0.37 -8.19
CA LEU A 191 -16.43 -0.16 -9.61
C LEU A 191 -16.50 -1.46 -10.41
N SER A 192 -15.72 -2.48 -10.04
CA SER A 192 -15.63 -3.77 -10.74
C SER A 192 -16.85 -4.66 -10.48
N SER A 193 -17.25 -4.82 -9.21
CA SER A 193 -18.47 -5.59 -8.87
C SER A 193 -19.76 -4.78 -9.07
N GLY A 194 -19.67 -3.45 -9.14
CA GLY A 194 -20.82 -2.57 -9.24
C GLY A 194 -21.72 -2.60 -8.00
N GLN A 195 -21.15 -2.88 -6.82
CA GLN A 195 -21.88 -2.99 -5.56
C GLN A 195 -21.43 -1.95 -4.52
N TRP A 196 -22.36 -1.61 -3.62
CA TRP A 196 -22.06 -0.86 -2.41
C TRP A 196 -21.62 -1.80 -1.29
N ILE A 197 -20.55 -1.44 -0.61
CA ILE A 197 -19.97 -2.11 0.54
C ILE A 197 -20.05 -1.12 1.71
N VAL A 198 -20.51 -1.59 2.87
CA VAL A 198 -20.42 -0.82 4.12
C VAL A 198 -19.06 -1.13 4.74
N PRO A 199 -18.14 -0.16 4.84
CA PRO A 199 -16.79 -0.43 5.34
C PRO A 199 -16.78 -0.60 6.86
N PHE A 200 -15.74 -1.28 7.35
CA PHE A 200 -15.34 -1.18 8.76
C PHE A 200 -14.72 0.20 9.02
N VAL A 201 -14.98 0.79 10.17
CA VAL A 201 -14.51 2.14 10.53
C VAL A 201 -13.84 2.10 11.90
N ASN A 202 -12.56 2.43 11.93
CA ASN A 202 -11.68 2.34 13.10
C ASN A 202 -11.13 3.72 13.49
N GLY A 203 -10.63 3.83 14.72
CA GLY A 203 -9.91 5.01 15.19
C GLY A 203 -10.82 6.20 15.53
N GLU A 204 -10.26 7.41 15.50
CA GLU A 204 -10.94 8.65 15.91
C GLU A 204 -11.79 9.23 14.76
N CYS A 205 -12.81 8.48 14.35
CA CYS A 205 -13.73 8.89 13.28
C CYS A 205 -14.41 10.23 13.60
N PHE A 206 -14.60 11.04 12.56
CA PHE A 206 -15.29 12.32 12.66
C PHE A 206 -16.75 12.17 13.12
N PRO A 207 -17.28 13.12 13.93
CA PRO A 207 -18.69 13.14 14.33
C PRO A 207 -19.59 13.52 13.13
N PRO A 208 -20.91 13.31 13.19
CA PRO A 208 -21.84 13.73 12.13
C PRO A 208 -21.64 15.18 11.65
N THR A 209 -21.18 15.33 10.41
CA THR A 209 -20.70 16.61 9.83
C THR A 209 -21.28 16.82 8.42
N ASP A 210 -21.55 18.08 8.04
CA ASP A 210 -21.82 18.50 6.67
C ASP A 210 -20.94 19.69 6.23
N ASN A 211 -20.90 20.00 4.94
CA ASN A 211 -20.18 21.15 4.37
C ASN A 211 -18.66 21.19 4.71
N PHE A 212 -18.06 20.03 4.96
CA PHE A 212 -16.61 19.83 5.10
C PHE A 212 -15.94 19.72 3.72
N ILE A 213 -14.61 19.68 3.69
CA ILE A 213 -13.85 19.24 2.51
C ILE A 213 -13.25 17.85 2.74
N LEU A 214 -13.08 17.11 1.65
CA LEU A 214 -12.49 15.77 1.61
C LEU A 214 -11.55 15.70 0.38
N GLU A 215 -10.28 15.37 0.60
CA GLU A 215 -9.22 15.46 -0.41
C GLU A 215 -8.28 14.24 -0.36
N ARG A 216 -7.64 13.92 -1.50
CA ARG A 216 -6.81 12.73 -1.68
C ARG A 216 -5.33 13.08 -1.53
N ILE A 217 -4.64 12.47 -0.58
CA ILE A 217 -3.19 12.65 -0.40
C ILE A 217 -2.44 11.71 -1.35
N ASN A 218 -2.86 10.44 -1.41
CA ASN A 218 -2.37 9.43 -2.35
C ASN A 218 -3.47 8.36 -2.58
N HIS A 219 -3.15 7.25 -3.23
CA HIS A 219 -4.13 6.21 -3.59
C HIS A 219 -4.89 5.60 -2.38
N TYR A 220 -4.26 5.47 -1.21
CA TYR A 220 -4.86 4.88 0.00
C TYR A 220 -5.16 5.87 1.14
N LYS A 221 -4.52 7.04 1.15
CA LYS A 221 -4.61 8.05 2.22
C LYS A 221 -5.31 9.33 1.78
N GLY A 222 -6.16 9.87 2.64
CA GLY A 222 -6.86 11.15 2.43
C GLY A 222 -6.99 12.00 3.69
N ILE A 223 -7.59 13.18 3.51
CA ILE A 223 -7.75 14.19 4.55
C ILE A 223 -9.14 14.84 4.50
N MET A 224 -9.73 15.04 5.67
CA MET A 224 -10.96 15.79 5.89
C MET A 224 -10.67 17.02 6.76
N TYR A 225 -11.24 18.18 6.42
CA TYR A 225 -11.08 19.40 7.21
C TYR A 225 -12.36 20.24 7.33
N GLY A 226 -12.64 20.69 8.56
CA GLY A 226 -13.70 21.64 8.87
C GLY A 226 -15.10 21.06 8.66
N GLY A 227 -16.03 21.92 8.25
CA GLY A 227 -17.45 21.61 8.11
C GLY A 227 -18.28 22.13 9.27
N SER A 228 -19.53 21.71 9.37
CA SER A 228 -20.41 22.02 10.50
C SER A 228 -20.91 20.77 11.19
N VAL A 229 -20.81 20.77 12.51
CA VAL A 229 -21.27 19.71 13.43
C VAL A 229 -22.46 20.21 14.25
N THR A 230 -23.12 19.30 14.95
CA THR A 230 -24.11 19.64 15.99
C THR A 230 -23.49 19.48 17.38
N ASP A 231 -23.42 20.57 18.14
CA ASP A 231 -22.96 20.60 19.54
C ASP A 231 -23.92 21.47 20.38
N GLY A 232 -24.18 21.08 21.63
CA GLY A 232 -24.99 21.87 22.57
C GLY A 232 -26.39 22.26 22.08
N GLY A 233 -26.97 21.52 21.13
CA GLY A 233 -28.23 21.89 20.46
C GLY A 233 -28.09 23.04 19.45
N LYS A 234 -26.90 23.28 18.89
CA LYS A 234 -26.61 24.30 17.88
C LYS A 234 -25.79 23.71 16.74
N SER A 235 -25.84 24.37 15.58
CA SER A 235 -24.91 24.11 14.48
C SER A 235 -23.65 24.95 14.72
N ILE A 236 -22.49 24.33 14.82
CA ILE A 236 -21.21 25.04 14.94
C ILE A 236 -20.27 24.66 13.78
N PRO A 237 -19.52 25.59 13.20
CA PRO A 237 -18.41 25.26 12.30
C PRO A 237 -17.21 24.71 13.07
N THR A 238 -16.59 23.64 12.56
CA THR A 238 -15.38 23.04 13.16
C THR A 238 -14.10 23.45 12.41
N ASN A 239 -12.96 23.29 13.07
CA ASN A 239 -11.60 23.37 12.52
C ASN A 239 -10.82 22.07 12.72
N SER A 240 -11.47 20.98 13.14
CA SER A 240 -10.87 19.64 13.19
C SER A 240 -10.29 19.26 11.83
N ILE A 241 -9.14 18.58 11.86
CA ILE A 241 -8.50 17.93 10.72
C ILE A 241 -8.48 16.44 11.05
N TYR A 242 -8.93 15.61 10.12
CA TYR A 242 -8.90 14.16 10.25
C TYR A 242 -8.13 13.58 9.07
N LEU A 243 -7.15 12.72 9.34
CA LEU A 243 -6.53 11.87 8.34
C LEU A 243 -7.25 10.53 8.30
N PHE A 244 -7.28 9.89 7.13
CA PHE A 244 -7.74 8.50 7.03
C PHE A 244 -6.92 7.69 6.04
N GLU A 245 -6.83 6.39 6.31
CA GLU A 245 -6.21 5.40 5.44
C GLU A 245 -7.20 4.26 5.17
N LEU A 246 -7.42 3.95 3.90
CA LEU A 246 -8.24 2.84 3.43
C LEU A 246 -7.36 1.62 3.15
N SER A 247 -7.67 0.49 3.78
CA SER A 247 -7.06 -0.81 3.48
C SER A 247 -8.12 -1.91 3.63
N CYS A 248 -8.22 -2.83 2.66
CA CYS A 248 -9.16 -3.98 2.67
C CYS A 248 -10.58 -3.64 3.16
N ASN A 249 -11.25 -2.66 2.53
CA ASN A 249 -12.58 -2.12 2.91
C ASN A 249 -12.69 -1.57 4.35
N THR A 250 -11.57 -1.30 5.03
CA THR A 250 -11.50 -0.73 6.37
C THR A 250 -10.94 0.69 6.30
N VAL A 251 -11.66 1.66 6.87
CA VAL A 251 -11.24 3.06 6.97
C VAL A 251 -10.75 3.35 8.38
N ASN A 252 -9.43 3.53 8.54
CA ASN A 252 -8.81 3.88 9.80
C ASN A 252 -8.70 5.41 9.90
N TRP A 253 -9.23 6.02 10.95
CA TRP A 253 -9.23 7.48 11.16
C TRP A 253 -8.29 7.92 12.28
N GLU A 254 -7.61 9.05 12.06
CA GLU A 254 -6.77 9.76 13.02
C GLU A 254 -7.22 11.23 13.13
N SER A 255 -7.47 11.71 14.34
CA SER A 255 -7.85 13.11 14.60
C SER A 255 -6.61 13.92 14.98
N LEU A 256 -6.15 14.82 14.10
CA LEU A 256 -4.96 15.63 14.38
C LEU A 256 -5.23 16.60 15.54
N SER A 257 -4.63 16.32 16.70
CA SER A 257 -4.82 17.13 17.90
C SER A 257 -4.10 18.48 17.81
N LYS A 258 -4.63 19.48 18.53
CA LYS A 258 -4.07 20.84 18.56
C LYS A 258 -2.63 20.93 19.11
N GLY A 259 -2.15 19.89 19.81
CA GLY A 259 -0.78 19.80 20.31
C GLY A 259 0.23 19.18 19.33
N ALA A 260 -0.22 18.60 18.22
CA ALA A 260 0.64 17.87 17.27
C ALA A 260 1.26 18.78 16.17
N ILE A 261 0.79 20.02 16.01
CA ILE A 261 1.28 20.95 14.98
C ILE A 261 2.48 21.75 15.52
N PRO A 262 3.69 21.68 14.91
CA PRO A 262 4.93 22.20 15.52
C PRO A 262 5.10 23.73 15.68
N ASN A 263 4.07 24.56 15.46
CA ASN A 263 4.20 26.02 15.43
C ASN A 263 3.23 26.74 16.36
N ASP A 264 3.75 27.69 17.14
CA ASP A 264 3.00 28.50 18.10
C ASP A 264 1.88 29.34 17.45
N GLY A 265 0.63 28.92 17.66
CA GLY A 265 -0.54 29.81 17.65
C GLY A 265 -1.44 29.79 16.41
N LEU A 266 -1.06 29.19 15.28
CA LEU A 266 -1.80 29.31 14.01
C LEU A 266 -2.94 28.28 13.83
N TRP A 267 -3.67 27.94 14.91
CA TRP A 267 -4.85 27.07 14.82
C TRP A 267 -6.04 27.84 14.20
N THR A 268 -6.58 27.31 13.12
CA THR A 268 -7.45 28.04 12.19
C THR A 268 -8.86 28.33 12.76
N LYS A 269 -9.55 29.40 12.29
CA LYS A 269 -10.96 29.62 12.67
C LYS A 269 -11.84 28.51 12.06
N GLY A 270 -12.76 27.96 12.87
CA GLY A 270 -13.72 26.94 12.42
C GLY A 270 -14.57 27.44 11.27
N ARG A 271 -14.69 26.62 10.22
CA ARG A 271 -15.27 27.03 8.93
C ARG A 271 -16.03 25.91 8.23
N TYR A 272 -17.04 26.28 7.46
CA TYR A 272 -17.85 25.39 6.63
C TYR A 272 -18.12 26.02 5.26
N ALA A 273 -18.36 25.20 4.23
CA ALA A 273 -18.55 25.63 2.84
C ALA A 273 -17.40 26.48 2.26
N HIS A 274 -16.20 26.32 2.82
CA HIS A 274 -14.91 26.55 2.18
C HIS A 274 -14.72 25.60 0.99
N ALA A 275 -13.67 25.84 0.22
CA ALA A 275 -13.23 24.92 -0.82
C ALA A 275 -11.72 24.68 -0.70
N SER A 276 -11.26 23.61 -1.33
CA SER A 276 -9.89 23.12 -1.23
C SER A 276 -9.40 22.55 -2.54
N THR A 277 -8.11 22.22 -2.58
CA THR A 277 -7.51 21.31 -3.56
C THR A 277 -6.15 20.86 -3.02
N ILE A 278 -5.69 19.68 -3.40
CA ILE A 278 -4.30 19.24 -3.14
C ILE A 278 -3.38 19.78 -4.25
N ILE A 279 -2.17 20.20 -3.87
CA ILE A 279 -1.09 20.50 -4.82
C ILE A 279 0.09 19.56 -4.58
N ASN A 280 0.45 18.82 -5.63
CA ASN A 280 1.61 17.93 -5.69
C ASN A 280 2.64 18.59 -6.63
N GLY A 281 3.72 19.10 -6.06
CA GLY A 281 4.76 19.85 -6.78
C GLY A 281 6.17 19.40 -6.40
N ALA A 282 7.13 20.31 -6.46
CA ALA A 282 8.53 20.06 -6.09
C ALA A 282 8.77 19.94 -4.57
N SER A 283 7.72 20.12 -3.75
CA SER A 283 7.76 19.77 -2.34
C SER A 283 7.78 18.25 -2.17
N ILE A 284 8.52 17.76 -1.17
CA ILE A 284 8.54 16.35 -0.75
C ILE A 284 7.23 15.89 -0.06
N SER A 285 6.22 16.75 -0.04
CA SER A 285 4.95 16.63 0.66
C SER A 285 3.82 17.19 -0.22
N PRO A 286 2.69 16.48 -0.36
CA PRO A 286 1.44 17.09 -0.78
C PRO A 286 1.08 18.26 0.14
N ALA A 287 0.51 19.32 -0.43
CA ALA A 287 -0.02 20.43 0.35
C ALA A 287 -1.52 20.60 0.10
N LEU A 288 -2.31 20.57 1.17
CA LEU A 288 -3.74 20.88 1.13
C LEU A 288 -3.92 22.40 1.13
N VAL A 289 -4.42 22.94 0.02
CA VAL A 289 -4.83 24.34 -0.09
C VAL A 289 -6.27 24.47 0.38
N VAL A 290 -6.58 25.49 1.20
CA VAL A 290 -7.95 25.82 1.63
C VAL A 290 -8.22 27.31 1.45
N ILE A 291 -9.36 27.64 0.82
CA ILE A 291 -9.81 29.01 0.56
C ILE A 291 -11.20 29.25 1.13
N GLY A 292 -11.38 30.41 1.76
CA GLY A 292 -12.69 30.98 2.06
C GLY A 292 -13.50 30.21 3.11
N GLY A 293 -14.82 30.19 2.91
CA GLY A 293 -15.81 29.58 3.78
C GLY A 293 -16.54 30.59 4.68
N VAL A 294 -17.40 30.05 5.54
CA VAL A 294 -18.17 30.81 6.54
C VAL A 294 -17.86 30.27 7.94
N CYS A 295 -17.88 31.14 8.95
CA CYS A 295 -17.57 30.80 10.33
C CYS A 295 -18.75 31.07 11.29
N SER A 296 -18.56 30.88 12.61
CA SER A 296 -19.65 30.72 13.60
C SER A 296 -20.57 31.94 13.81
N ASP A 297 -20.14 33.10 13.34
CA ASP A 297 -20.83 34.40 13.32
C ASP A 297 -21.55 34.67 11.97
N ASP A 298 -21.55 33.67 11.08
CA ASP A 298 -22.05 33.74 9.70
C ASP A 298 -21.28 34.73 8.79
N GLU A 299 -20.09 35.15 9.24
CA GLU A 299 -19.13 35.97 8.48
C GLU A 299 -18.24 35.13 7.55
N LEU A 300 -17.73 35.79 6.51
CA LEU A 300 -16.80 35.21 5.54
C LEU A 300 -15.40 35.03 6.15
N VAL A 301 -14.73 33.92 5.83
CA VAL A 301 -13.35 33.67 6.28
C VAL A 301 -12.38 34.03 5.16
N ASN A 302 -11.97 35.30 5.10
CA ASN A 302 -11.13 35.85 4.02
C ASN A 302 -9.66 35.40 4.12
N GLU A 303 -9.42 34.09 4.00
CA GLU A 303 -8.10 33.47 4.13
C GLU A 303 -7.81 32.47 3.00
N CYS A 304 -6.54 32.36 2.63
CA CYS A 304 -5.96 31.23 1.91
C CYS A 304 -4.92 30.58 2.82
N LEU A 305 -4.98 29.26 2.94
CA LEU A 305 -4.14 28.47 3.84
C LEU A 305 -3.57 27.27 3.07
N LEU A 306 -2.33 26.90 3.40
CA LEU A 306 -1.71 25.63 3.03
C LEU A 306 -1.48 24.81 4.30
N LEU A 307 -1.78 23.52 4.25
CA LEU A 307 -1.34 22.53 5.22
C LEU A 307 -0.39 21.56 4.52
N ASP A 308 0.87 21.49 4.96
CA ASP A 308 1.76 20.39 4.60
C ASP A 308 1.23 19.09 5.23
N THR A 309 0.96 18.06 4.44
CA THR A 309 0.32 16.83 4.94
C THR A 309 1.28 15.90 5.69
N ASN A 310 2.59 16.08 5.55
CA ASN A 310 3.61 15.23 6.16
C ASN A 310 4.14 15.86 7.46
N LEU A 311 4.39 17.17 7.44
CA LEU A 311 4.81 17.97 8.59
C LEU A 311 3.62 18.46 9.44
N CYS A 312 2.38 18.23 8.99
CA CYS A 312 1.13 18.71 9.59
C CYS A 312 1.15 20.22 9.92
N SER A 313 1.86 21.02 9.13
CA SER A 313 2.14 22.43 9.45
C SER A 313 1.35 23.41 8.59
N TRP A 314 0.74 24.42 9.23
CA TRP A 314 -0.05 25.45 8.54
C TRP A 314 0.79 26.64 8.11
N MET A 315 0.56 27.08 6.88
CA MET A 315 1.11 28.28 6.25
C MET A 315 -0.05 29.16 5.76
N LYS A 316 0.03 30.48 5.94
CA LYS A 316 -0.99 31.41 5.47
C LYS A 316 -0.50 32.18 4.24
N ILE A 317 -1.27 32.14 3.17
CA ILE A 317 -1.01 32.90 1.93
C ILE A 317 -1.94 34.12 1.87
N SER A 318 -1.36 35.28 1.59
CA SER A 318 -2.08 36.54 1.43
C SER A 318 -2.70 36.65 0.04
N LEU A 319 -3.99 36.34 -0.09
CA LEU A 319 -4.79 36.59 -1.30
C LEU A 319 -5.83 37.70 -1.06
N PRO A 320 -6.25 38.45 -2.09
CA PRO A 320 -7.27 39.48 -1.94
C PRO A 320 -8.63 38.95 -1.49
N ASP A 321 -9.38 39.76 -0.76
CA ASP A 321 -10.76 39.47 -0.32
C ASP A 321 -11.72 39.15 -1.48
N SER A 322 -11.45 39.61 -2.70
CA SER A 322 -12.22 39.20 -3.90
C SER A 322 -12.03 37.72 -4.24
N VAL A 323 -10.87 37.14 -3.91
CA VAL A 323 -10.59 35.71 -4.04
C VAL A 323 -11.18 34.95 -2.87
N THR A 324 -10.82 35.32 -1.64
CA THR A 324 -11.09 34.53 -0.43
C THR A 324 -12.48 34.73 0.17
N GLY A 325 -13.11 35.88 -0.04
CA GLY A 325 -14.40 36.27 0.57
C GLY A 325 -15.63 35.60 -0.06
N ARG A 326 -15.66 34.27 -0.10
CA ARG A 326 -16.70 33.45 -0.74
C ARG A 326 -16.92 32.10 -0.08
N TYR A 327 -18.10 31.52 -0.28
CA TYR A 327 -18.51 30.21 0.23
C TYR A 327 -19.45 29.48 -0.75
N TYR A 328 -19.52 28.15 -0.65
CA TYR A 328 -20.10 27.27 -1.68
C TYR A 328 -19.56 27.56 -3.10
N HIS A 329 -18.28 27.90 -3.17
CA HIS A 329 -17.48 27.98 -4.38
C HIS A 329 -16.74 26.65 -4.56
N THR A 330 -15.97 26.50 -5.64
CA THR A 330 -14.97 25.43 -5.75
C THR A 330 -13.58 26.02 -6.00
N VAL A 331 -12.57 25.20 -5.73
CA VAL A 331 -11.17 25.41 -6.09
C VAL A 331 -10.69 24.12 -6.77
N SER A 332 -9.76 24.21 -7.71
CA SER A 332 -9.10 23.05 -8.33
C SER A 332 -7.69 23.43 -8.76
N SER A 333 -6.72 22.52 -8.61
CA SER A 333 -5.32 22.75 -8.98
C SER A 333 -5.01 22.32 -10.42
N PHE A 334 -4.27 23.15 -11.14
CA PHE A 334 -3.72 22.84 -12.46
C PHE A 334 -2.20 23.00 -12.42
N VAL A 335 -1.48 21.88 -12.39
CA VAL A 335 -0.01 21.84 -12.35
C VAL A 335 0.56 22.09 -13.75
N VAL A 336 1.40 23.10 -13.89
CA VAL A 336 2.08 23.43 -15.16
C VAL A 336 3.44 22.72 -15.24
N ASP A 337 4.18 22.77 -14.14
CA ASP A 337 5.38 22.01 -13.82
C ASP A 337 5.49 21.90 -12.28
N PRO A 338 6.41 21.10 -11.70
CA PRO A 338 6.47 20.89 -10.25
C PRO A 338 6.60 22.18 -9.41
N ASN A 339 7.16 23.27 -9.95
CA ASN A 339 7.29 24.54 -9.23
C ASN A 339 6.14 25.52 -9.51
N HIS A 340 5.29 25.31 -10.51
CA HIS A 340 4.25 26.26 -10.94
C HIS A 340 2.86 25.62 -11.00
N VAL A 341 1.94 26.10 -10.15
CA VAL A 341 0.58 25.56 -10.03
C VAL A 341 -0.45 26.68 -10.04
N PHE A 342 -1.45 26.59 -10.90
CA PHE A 342 -2.60 27.49 -10.88
C PHE A 342 -3.72 26.92 -10.02
N LEU A 343 -4.20 27.70 -9.04
CA LEU A 343 -5.46 27.44 -8.35
C LEU A 343 -6.59 28.11 -9.14
N ILE A 344 -7.64 27.36 -9.46
CA ILE A 344 -8.76 27.83 -10.27
C ILE A 344 -10.00 27.95 -9.39
N ILE A 345 -10.39 29.18 -9.05
CA ILE A 345 -11.47 29.49 -8.13
C ILE A 345 -12.75 29.81 -8.91
N VAL A 346 -13.82 29.03 -8.71
CA VAL A 346 -15.07 29.13 -9.48
C VAL A 346 -16.29 29.44 -8.59
N GLY A 347 -16.99 30.50 -8.96
CA GLY A 347 -18.32 30.87 -8.44
C GLY A 347 -18.40 31.09 -6.93
N GLY A 348 -19.55 30.72 -6.35
CA GLY A 348 -19.88 30.86 -4.94
C GLY A 348 -20.77 32.05 -4.61
N TYR A 349 -21.03 32.18 -3.31
CA TYR A 349 -21.79 33.27 -2.72
C TYR A 349 -20.89 34.28 -2.00
N ALA A 350 -21.25 35.56 -2.14
CA ALA A 350 -20.78 36.64 -1.28
C ALA A 350 -21.65 36.76 -0.02
N LYS A 351 -21.24 37.62 0.92
CA LYS A 351 -21.88 37.84 2.22
C LYS A 351 -23.41 37.93 2.13
N LYS A 352 -24.08 37.20 3.04
CA LYS A 352 -25.54 37.19 3.20
C LYS A 352 -26.06 38.61 3.43
N LYS A 353 -27.17 38.96 2.78
CA LYS A 353 -27.87 40.24 2.98
C LYS A 353 -29.28 39.97 3.51
N LEU A 354 -29.73 40.78 4.46
CA LEU A 354 -31.09 40.76 4.96
C LEU A 354 -31.97 41.65 4.07
N GLU A 355 -33.01 41.08 3.46
CA GLU A 355 -33.92 41.80 2.55
C GLU A 355 -35.39 41.50 2.87
N ALA A 356 -36.28 42.44 2.59
CA ALA A 356 -37.73 42.29 2.81
C ALA A 356 -38.39 41.61 1.61
N VAL A 357 -38.79 40.35 1.76
CA VAL A 357 -39.44 39.55 0.71
C VAL A 357 -40.87 39.23 1.14
N GLY A 358 -41.86 39.85 0.47
CA GLY A 358 -43.28 39.69 0.80
C GLY A 358 -43.70 40.33 2.13
N GLY A 359 -42.89 41.24 2.67
CA GLY A 359 -43.10 41.88 3.98
C GLY A 359 -42.33 41.22 5.13
N GLU A 360 -41.76 40.03 4.93
CA GLU A 360 -40.91 39.35 5.91
C GLU A 360 -39.41 39.60 5.64
N MET A 361 -38.62 39.84 6.69
CA MET A 361 -37.17 40.00 6.58
C MET A 361 -36.50 38.63 6.48
N LYS A 362 -35.82 38.36 5.36
CA LYS A 362 -35.20 37.06 5.04
C LYS A 362 -33.73 37.24 4.65
N TRP A 363 -32.89 36.31 5.10
CA TRP A 363 -31.47 36.27 4.74
C TRP A 363 -31.30 35.63 3.36
N ILE A 364 -30.76 36.41 2.42
CA ILE A 364 -30.52 35.98 1.03
C ILE A 364 -29.01 35.87 0.82
N ASN A 365 -28.57 34.73 0.27
CA ASN A 365 -27.19 34.54 -0.15
C ASN A 365 -26.97 35.37 -1.43
N LYS A 366 -26.03 36.33 -1.42
CA LYS A 366 -25.80 37.21 -2.58
C LYS A 366 -24.92 36.48 -3.61
N PRO A 367 -25.41 36.13 -4.80
CA PRO A 367 -24.58 35.47 -5.81
C PRO A 367 -23.45 36.41 -6.28
N LEU A 368 -22.31 35.82 -6.61
CA LEU A 368 -21.22 36.54 -7.28
C LEU A 368 -21.57 36.69 -8.76
N THR A 369 -22.00 37.89 -9.16
CA THR A 369 -22.51 38.21 -10.50
C THR A 369 -21.61 39.14 -11.32
N ASP A 370 -20.47 39.58 -10.76
CA ASP A 370 -19.43 40.28 -11.50
C ASP A 370 -18.53 39.24 -12.20
N LEU A 371 -18.53 39.30 -13.53
CA LEU A 371 -17.79 38.40 -14.43
C LEU A 371 -16.29 38.32 -14.07
N ASN A 372 -15.70 39.41 -13.56
CA ASN A 372 -14.27 39.47 -13.23
C ASN A 372 -13.88 38.67 -11.97
N ILE A 373 -14.86 38.24 -11.16
CA ILE A 373 -14.64 37.50 -9.91
C ILE A 373 -15.41 36.17 -9.86
N MET A 374 -16.08 35.79 -10.95
CA MET A 374 -16.77 34.49 -11.08
C MET A 374 -15.82 33.34 -11.43
N THR A 375 -14.74 33.61 -12.15
CA THR A 375 -13.63 32.69 -12.38
C THR A 375 -12.34 33.47 -12.21
N MET A 376 -11.44 33.01 -11.36
CA MET A 376 -10.11 33.61 -11.17
C MET A 376 -9.09 32.48 -11.08
N ALA A 377 -7.95 32.62 -11.75
CA ALA A 377 -6.79 31.79 -11.47
C ALA A 377 -5.86 32.48 -10.46
N VAL A 378 -5.12 31.73 -9.65
CA VAL A 378 -4.06 32.23 -8.78
C VAL A 378 -2.82 31.39 -9.01
N GLU A 379 -1.75 32.04 -9.44
CA GLU A 379 -0.47 31.38 -9.66
C GLU A 379 0.27 31.21 -8.32
N LEU A 380 0.52 29.97 -7.94
CA LEU A 380 1.45 29.59 -6.89
C LEU A 380 2.78 29.15 -7.51
N VAL A 381 3.88 29.67 -6.98
CA VAL A 381 5.24 29.28 -7.35
C VAL A 381 6.01 28.81 -6.12
N PHE A 382 6.63 27.64 -6.23
CA PHE A 382 7.52 27.08 -5.21
C PHE A 382 8.93 27.65 -5.40
N ASN A 383 9.38 28.46 -4.44
CA ASN A 383 10.73 29.04 -4.41
C ASN A 383 11.26 28.95 -2.97
N ASP A 384 12.58 28.84 -2.78
CA ASP A 384 13.21 28.83 -1.45
C ASP A 384 12.58 27.83 -0.45
N SER A 385 12.16 26.66 -0.96
CA SER A 385 11.42 25.61 -0.25
C SER A 385 10.03 26.00 0.28
N GLN A 386 9.41 27.04 -0.26
CA GLN A 386 8.10 27.57 0.16
C GLN A 386 7.18 27.91 -1.03
N TRP A 387 5.89 27.64 -0.89
CA TRP A 387 4.87 28.10 -1.83
C TRP A 387 4.58 29.60 -1.63
N SER A 388 4.65 30.35 -2.73
CA SER A 388 4.48 31.80 -2.78
C SER A 388 3.53 32.20 -3.92
N VAL A 389 2.96 33.41 -3.87
CA VAL A 389 2.12 33.95 -4.96
C VAL A 389 2.97 34.87 -5.82
N ARG A 390 2.97 34.67 -7.15
CA ARG A 390 3.73 35.53 -8.07
C ARG A 390 3.11 36.93 -8.13
N SER A 391 3.97 37.95 -8.29
CA SER A 391 3.66 39.35 -7.96
C SER A 391 2.34 39.90 -8.52
N VAL A 392 1.39 40.19 -7.61
CA VAL A 392 0.35 41.19 -7.88
C VAL A 392 1.00 42.58 -7.83
N ASN A 393 1.34 43.14 -9.00
CA ASN A 393 2.00 44.44 -9.08
C ASN A 393 1.12 45.57 -8.49
N SER A 394 1.43 45.95 -7.26
CA SER A 394 0.79 46.98 -6.44
C SER A 394 1.12 48.40 -6.93
N GLY A 395 0.69 48.73 -8.16
CA GLY A 395 1.22 49.88 -8.89
C GLY A 395 0.27 50.66 -9.81
N ASN A 396 -1.06 50.50 -9.74
CA ASN A 396 -2.03 51.50 -10.24
C ASN A 396 -3.50 51.19 -9.86
N SER A 397 -4.37 52.19 -9.94
CA SER A 397 -5.81 52.12 -9.59
C SER A 397 -6.66 51.38 -10.65
N GLY A 398 -6.43 50.07 -10.80
CA GLY A 398 -7.13 49.18 -11.74
C GLY A 398 -7.42 47.78 -11.18
N MET A 399 -7.97 47.70 -9.95
CA MET A 399 -8.16 46.43 -9.23
C MET A 399 -9.29 45.56 -9.79
N SER A 400 -9.00 44.76 -10.82
CA SER A 400 -9.74 43.50 -11.12
C SER A 400 -8.96 42.48 -11.96
N ARG A 401 -7.76 42.81 -12.47
CA ARG A 401 -7.00 41.98 -13.44
C ARG A 401 -6.24 40.81 -12.80
N ILE A 402 -6.94 39.92 -12.10
CA ILE A 402 -6.38 38.62 -11.69
C ILE A 402 -6.81 37.56 -12.70
N ASN A 403 -5.87 37.27 -13.62
CA ASN A 403 -5.67 35.96 -14.24
C ASN A 403 -6.88 35.28 -14.91
N ASN A 404 -7.38 35.92 -15.97
CA ASN A 404 -7.74 35.18 -17.18
C ASN A 404 -6.76 35.53 -18.31
N GLN A 405 -6.54 36.83 -18.55
CA GLN A 405 -5.59 37.30 -19.56
C GLN A 405 -4.13 36.87 -19.29
N LEU A 406 -3.68 36.89 -18.03
CA LEU A 406 -2.32 36.46 -17.68
C LEU A 406 -2.11 34.94 -17.90
N LEU A 407 -3.12 34.14 -17.52
CA LEU A 407 -3.18 32.69 -17.78
C LEU A 407 -3.13 32.40 -19.29
N GLN A 408 -3.89 33.17 -20.09
CA GLN A 408 -3.85 33.09 -21.55
C GLN A 408 -2.48 33.48 -22.12
N GLU A 409 -1.83 34.52 -21.60
CA GLU A 409 -0.52 34.99 -22.07
C GLU A 409 0.60 33.97 -21.75
N GLU A 410 0.62 33.38 -20.54
CA GLU A 410 1.61 32.35 -20.20
C GLU A 410 1.34 31.00 -20.89
N LEU A 411 0.09 30.54 -20.99
CA LEU A 411 -0.23 29.31 -21.73
C LEU A 411 -0.01 29.49 -23.24
N LEU A 412 -0.19 30.70 -23.80
CA LEU A 412 0.21 31.00 -25.18
C LEU A 412 1.73 30.96 -25.35
N LYS A 413 2.49 31.49 -24.38
CA LYS A 413 3.96 31.43 -24.36
C LYS A 413 4.44 29.97 -24.34
N ILE A 414 3.94 29.14 -23.41
CA ILE A 414 4.25 27.70 -23.33
C ILE A 414 3.87 26.98 -24.64
N LYS A 415 2.69 27.26 -25.21
CA LYS A 415 2.25 26.74 -26.53
C LYS A 415 3.09 27.24 -27.71
N SER A 416 3.83 28.34 -27.56
CA SER A 416 4.75 28.85 -28.59
C SER A 416 6.13 28.20 -28.45
N GLU A 417 6.60 28.02 -27.22
CA GLU A 417 7.87 27.35 -26.90
C GLU A 417 7.81 25.86 -27.28
N LYS A 418 6.73 25.14 -26.97
CA LYS A 418 6.51 23.76 -27.44
C LYS A 418 6.55 23.66 -28.98
N ARG A 419 5.77 24.47 -29.70
CA ARG A 419 5.76 24.45 -31.17
C ARG A 419 7.09 24.83 -31.81
N MET A 420 7.84 25.74 -31.19
CA MET A 420 9.19 26.08 -31.63
C MET A 420 10.15 24.89 -31.47
N LEU A 421 10.06 24.16 -30.35
CA LEU A 421 10.87 22.96 -30.09
C LEU A 421 10.52 21.81 -31.05
N GLU A 422 9.22 21.55 -31.27
CA GLU A 422 8.72 20.57 -32.26
C GLU A 422 9.20 20.88 -33.68
N THR A 423 9.11 22.14 -34.10
CA THR A 423 9.56 22.58 -35.43
C THR A 423 11.07 22.38 -35.60
N GLN A 424 11.87 22.77 -34.60
CA GLN A 424 13.32 22.55 -34.62
C GLN A 424 13.69 21.06 -34.64
N LEU A 425 12.96 20.21 -33.92
CA LEU A 425 13.17 18.75 -33.94
C LEU A 425 12.89 18.18 -35.34
N LEU A 426 11.80 18.60 -35.98
CA LEU A 426 11.43 18.19 -37.34
C LEU A 426 12.47 18.66 -38.38
N GLU A 427 12.94 19.91 -38.28
CA GLU A 427 14.00 20.45 -39.14
C GLU A 427 15.32 19.68 -38.96
N THR A 428 15.72 19.40 -37.71
CA THR A 428 16.96 18.67 -37.40
C THR A 428 16.89 17.23 -37.93
N LYS A 429 15.77 16.52 -37.74
CA LYS A 429 15.52 15.19 -38.32
C LYS A 429 15.52 15.19 -39.85
N THR A 430 14.99 16.24 -40.48
CA THR A 430 15.01 16.41 -41.95
C THR A 430 16.43 16.65 -42.47
N LEU A 431 17.25 17.43 -41.76
CA LEU A 431 18.65 17.66 -42.09
C LEU A 431 19.50 16.38 -41.95
N LEU A 432 19.28 15.61 -40.89
CA LEU A 432 19.95 14.33 -40.64
C LEU A 432 19.64 13.31 -41.75
N THR A 433 18.35 13.09 -42.05
CA THR A 433 17.92 12.17 -43.11
C THR A 433 18.30 12.64 -44.52
N LYS A 434 18.64 13.91 -44.72
CA LYS A 434 19.32 14.37 -45.95
C LYS A 434 20.80 13.97 -45.94
N ARG A 435 21.57 14.31 -44.90
CA ARG A 435 23.01 13.99 -44.82
C ARG A 435 23.32 12.50 -44.88
N LYS A 436 22.47 11.62 -44.34
CA LYS A 436 22.64 10.17 -44.46
C LYS A 436 22.59 9.69 -45.92
N ARG A 437 21.62 10.17 -46.71
CA ARG A 437 21.55 9.90 -48.16
C ARG A 437 22.74 10.50 -48.92
N ASP A 438 23.11 11.74 -48.59
CA ASP A 438 24.30 12.41 -49.17
C ASP A 438 25.62 11.63 -48.86
N GLN A 439 25.63 10.73 -47.86
CA GLN A 439 26.75 9.84 -47.52
C GLN A 439 26.65 8.47 -48.21
N GLU A 440 25.44 7.91 -48.36
CA GLU A 440 25.19 6.66 -49.08
C GLU A 440 25.52 6.77 -50.57
N ASP A 441 25.18 7.90 -51.20
CA ASP A 441 25.51 8.21 -52.60
C ASP A 441 27.02 8.50 -52.83
N SER A 442 27.84 8.60 -51.77
CA SER A 442 29.26 8.94 -51.88
C SER A 442 30.14 8.25 -50.81
N PRO A 443 30.40 6.93 -50.94
CA PRO A 443 31.09 6.14 -49.91
C PRO A 443 32.58 6.49 -49.69
N HIS A 444 33.18 7.36 -50.51
CA HIS A 444 34.48 8.01 -50.19
C HIS A 444 34.22 9.28 -49.37
N SER A 445 33.89 9.08 -48.09
CA SER A 445 33.48 10.16 -47.18
C SER A 445 34.58 10.52 -46.18
N ASP A 446 34.95 11.80 -46.13
CA ASP A 446 35.89 12.35 -45.16
C ASP A 446 35.45 12.11 -43.71
N HIS A 447 36.41 11.90 -42.81
CA HIS A 447 36.15 11.69 -41.37
C HIS A 447 35.33 12.83 -40.73
N VAL A 448 35.48 14.04 -41.27
CA VAL A 448 34.76 15.27 -40.88
C VAL A 448 33.27 15.23 -41.26
N LYS A 449 32.88 14.52 -42.33
CA LYS A 449 31.47 14.37 -42.72
C LYS A 449 30.72 13.45 -41.76
N LYS A 450 31.38 12.36 -41.31
CA LYS A 450 30.81 11.43 -40.34
C LYS A 450 30.60 12.09 -38.96
N LEU A 451 31.61 12.78 -38.44
CA LEU A 451 31.49 13.56 -37.19
C LEU A 451 30.31 14.54 -37.21
N LYS A 452 30.03 15.17 -38.37
CA LYS A 452 28.89 16.07 -38.61
C LYS A 452 27.54 15.37 -38.86
N ILE A 453 27.50 14.05 -38.79
CA ILE A 453 26.27 13.25 -38.73
C ILE A 453 26.10 12.76 -37.30
N ASP A 454 27.14 12.21 -36.69
CA ASP A 454 27.17 11.82 -35.28
C ASP A 454 26.72 12.99 -34.35
N GLU A 455 27.22 14.21 -34.60
CA GLU A 455 26.83 15.48 -33.93
C GLU A 455 25.35 15.86 -34.13
N LEU A 456 24.75 15.52 -35.29
CA LEU A 456 23.33 15.74 -35.55
C LEU A 456 22.43 14.65 -34.97
N GLU A 457 22.94 13.42 -34.81
CA GLU A 457 22.22 12.35 -34.12
C GLU A 457 22.05 12.70 -32.65
N VAL A 458 23.13 13.10 -31.98
CA VAL A 458 23.09 13.60 -30.59
C VAL A 458 22.12 14.78 -30.45
N SER A 459 22.17 15.78 -31.34
CA SER A 459 21.24 16.92 -31.27
C SER A 459 19.77 16.56 -31.57
N VAL A 460 19.50 15.44 -32.25
CA VAL A 460 18.13 14.89 -32.40
C VAL A 460 17.71 14.14 -31.14
N GLU A 461 18.60 13.33 -30.55
CA GLU A 461 18.33 12.61 -29.29
C GLU A 461 18.07 13.59 -28.14
N GLU A 462 18.94 14.59 -27.92
CA GLU A 462 18.77 15.63 -26.89
C GLU A 462 17.42 16.35 -27.00
N LYS A 463 17.07 16.82 -28.20
CA LYS A 463 15.80 17.53 -28.44
C LYS A 463 14.59 16.61 -28.31
N GLN A 464 14.71 15.34 -28.73
CA GLN A 464 13.62 14.38 -28.60
C GLN A 464 13.40 13.99 -27.13
N ILE A 465 14.46 13.72 -26.37
CA ILE A 465 14.43 13.51 -24.92
C ILE A 465 13.82 14.75 -24.23
N MET A 466 14.12 15.96 -24.68
CA MET A 466 13.53 17.18 -24.12
C MET A 466 12.02 17.32 -24.42
N THR A 467 11.55 16.96 -25.62
CA THR A 467 10.10 16.89 -25.89
C THR A 467 9.43 15.78 -25.08
N GLU A 468 10.01 14.58 -25.04
CA GLU A 468 9.47 13.42 -24.34
C GLU A 468 9.49 13.61 -22.82
N HIS A 469 10.48 14.31 -22.25
CA HIS A 469 10.52 14.64 -20.83
C HIS A 469 9.47 15.68 -20.45
N ASN A 470 9.21 16.68 -21.29
CA ASN A 470 8.14 17.67 -21.05
C ASN A 470 6.74 17.05 -21.19
N GLU A 471 6.54 16.13 -22.13
CA GLU A 471 5.30 15.36 -22.22
C GLU A 471 5.20 14.34 -21.07
N LYS A 472 6.29 13.71 -20.65
CA LYS A 472 6.31 12.75 -19.53
C LYS A 472 6.15 13.42 -18.17
N LEU A 473 6.61 14.65 -17.95
CA LEU A 473 6.30 15.42 -16.74
C LEU A 473 4.80 15.70 -16.61
N ARG A 474 4.13 15.99 -17.73
CA ARG A 474 2.67 16.12 -17.80
C ARG A 474 1.96 14.78 -17.72
N ALA A 475 2.54 13.72 -18.28
CA ALA A 475 2.03 12.37 -18.12
C ALA A 475 2.13 11.93 -16.66
N THR A 476 3.20 12.22 -15.91
CA THR A 476 3.33 11.84 -14.49
C THR A 476 2.24 12.44 -13.60
N SER A 477 1.70 13.63 -13.91
CA SER A 477 0.52 14.19 -13.19
C SER A 477 -0.83 13.64 -13.67
N VAL A 478 -0.84 12.74 -14.67
CA VAL A 478 -2.00 12.04 -15.24
C VAL A 478 -1.89 10.50 -15.07
N ALA A 479 -0.68 9.97 -14.85
CA ALA A 479 -0.30 8.56 -14.96
C ALA A 479 -0.79 7.68 -13.79
N GLU A 480 -1.46 8.24 -12.79
CA GLU A 480 -2.35 7.48 -11.90
C GLU A 480 -3.51 6.78 -12.66
N ASN A 481 -3.63 7.00 -13.99
CA ASN A 481 -4.73 6.54 -14.85
C ASN A 481 -4.30 5.86 -16.18
N GLU A 482 -3.01 5.86 -16.57
CA GLU A 482 -2.63 5.40 -17.94
C GLU A 482 -2.44 3.88 -18.08
N VAL A 483 -2.04 3.17 -17.02
CA VAL A 483 -1.87 1.69 -17.05
C VAL A 483 -3.17 0.98 -17.50
N TYR A 484 -4.31 1.50 -17.05
CA TYR A 484 -5.64 0.95 -17.29
C TYR A 484 -6.18 1.22 -18.72
N MET A 485 -5.57 2.16 -19.47
CA MET A 485 -6.04 2.53 -20.81
C MET A 485 -5.60 1.52 -21.90
N THR A 486 -4.43 0.92 -21.75
CA THR A 486 -3.92 -0.10 -22.70
C THR A 486 -4.77 -1.36 -22.72
N GLU A 487 -5.27 -1.79 -21.56
CA GLU A 487 -6.12 -2.97 -21.42
C GLU A 487 -7.49 -2.73 -22.05
N ILE A 488 -8.11 -1.58 -21.74
CA ILE A 488 -9.41 -1.19 -22.30
C ILE A 488 -9.41 -1.00 -23.83
N GLU A 489 -8.27 -0.68 -24.47
CA GLU A 489 -8.22 -0.62 -25.94
C GLU A 489 -8.15 -2.00 -26.61
N ASP A 490 -7.62 -3.03 -25.94
CA ASP A 490 -7.69 -4.41 -26.42
C ASP A 490 -9.02 -5.10 -26.05
N GLU A 491 -9.65 -4.74 -24.93
CA GLU A 491 -11.05 -5.09 -24.66
C GLU A 491 -11.99 -4.49 -25.72
N LYS A 492 -11.84 -3.20 -26.05
CA LYS A 492 -12.68 -2.54 -27.07
C LYS A 492 -12.57 -3.20 -28.44
N LYS A 493 -11.39 -3.69 -28.84
CA LYS A 493 -11.22 -4.46 -30.09
C LYS A 493 -12.00 -5.77 -30.07
N GLN A 494 -12.06 -6.46 -28.92
CA GLN A 494 -12.84 -7.69 -28.75
C GLN A 494 -14.36 -7.39 -28.71
N VAL A 495 -14.80 -6.39 -27.94
CA VAL A 495 -16.22 -5.96 -27.87
C VAL A 495 -16.76 -5.46 -29.21
N GLN A 496 -15.91 -4.83 -30.04
CA GLN A 496 -16.28 -4.44 -31.40
C GLN A 496 -16.58 -5.67 -32.30
N PHE A 497 -15.89 -6.79 -32.09
CA PHE A 497 -16.07 -8.04 -32.83
C PHE A 497 -17.34 -8.80 -32.42
N ILE A 498 -17.73 -8.71 -31.14
CA ILE A 498 -18.93 -9.38 -30.58
C ILE A 498 -20.24 -8.74 -31.08
N LYS A 499 -20.21 -7.49 -31.57
CA LYS A 499 -21.42 -6.75 -31.98
C LYS A 499 -22.09 -7.22 -33.28
N GLU A 500 -21.47 -8.10 -34.08
CA GLU A 500 -22.06 -8.59 -35.33
C GLU A 500 -22.89 -9.88 -35.17
N THR A 501 -22.94 -10.50 -33.97
CA THR A 501 -23.69 -11.74 -33.72
C THR A 501 -24.63 -11.63 -32.51
N SER A 502 -25.74 -10.89 -32.67
CA SER A 502 -26.73 -10.68 -31.60
C SER A 502 -27.94 -11.63 -31.71
N SER A 503 -28.08 -12.58 -30.78
CA SER A 503 -29.38 -13.20 -30.43
C SER A 503 -29.31 -14.03 -29.14
N VAL A 504 -30.37 -13.94 -28.32
CA VAL A 504 -30.62 -14.71 -27.08
C VAL A 504 -29.77 -14.29 -25.86
N GLU A 505 -30.40 -14.29 -24.70
CA GLU A 505 -29.88 -13.81 -23.41
C GLU A 505 -29.19 -14.93 -22.63
N VAL A 506 -27.98 -14.71 -22.15
CA VAL A 506 -27.35 -15.46 -21.04
C VAL A 506 -26.57 -14.46 -20.18
N GLN A 507 -26.71 -14.56 -18.85
CA GLN A 507 -25.94 -13.75 -17.91
C GLN A 507 -24.49 -14.26 -17.82
N PHE A 508 -23.51 -13.38 -18.02
CA PHE A 508 -22.10 -13.71 -17.81
C PHE A 508 -21.54 -12.94 -16.61
N ASN A 509 -21.49 -13.61 -15.46
CA ASN A 509 -20.60 -13.24 -14.37
C ASN A 509 -19.19 -13.76 -14.72
N TYR A 510 -18.23 -12.85 -14.92
CA TYR A 510 -16.82 -13.19 -14.95
C TYR A 510 -16.16 -12.84 -13.62
N LEU A 511 -15.27 -13.71 -13.15
CA LEU A 511 -14.71 -13.65 -11.80
C LEU A 511 -13.54 -12.67 -11.67
N ILE A 512 -13.35 -12.26 -10.42
CA ILE A 512 -12.29 -11.40 -9.89
C ILE A 512 -10.93 -12.15 -9.89
N PRO A 513 -9.77 -11.46 -9.91
CA PRO A 513 -8.46 -12.08 -9.75
C PRO A 513 -8.35 -12.97 -8.49
N SER A 514 -7.44 -13.93 -8.54
CA SER A 514 -7.42 -15.02 -7.55
C SER A 514 -6.88 -14.60 -6.17
N MET A 515 -6.14 -13.49 -6.09
CA MET A 515 -5.48 -13.04 -4.87
C MET A 515 -6.43 -12.35 -3.89
N ASP A 516 -7.44 -11.64 -4.40
CA ASP A 516 -8.45 -10.88 -3.64
C ASP A 516 -9.17 -11.77 -2.61
N ASN A 517 -9.49 -13.00 -3.02
CA ASN A 517 -10.12 -14.01 -2.16
C ASN A 517 -9.29 -14.32 -0.90
N LEU A 518 -7.96 -14.13 -0.94
CA LEU A 518 -7.03 -14.44 0.17
C LEU A 518 -6.83 -13.26 1.13
N GLU A 519 -7.43 -12.10 0.88
CA GLU A 519 -7.23 -10.89 1.68
C GLU A 519 -8.12 -10.84 2.94
N CYS A 520 -9.11 -11.74 3.08
CA CYS A 520 -9.97 -11.87 4.26
C CYS A 520 -9.35 -12.68 5.43
N LEU A 521 -8.09 -13.09 5.31
CA LEU A 521 -7.36 -13.86 6.33
C LEU A 521 -7.01 -13.00 7.56
N SER A 522 -7.94 -12.93 8.52
CA SER A 522 -7.78 -12.30 9.84
C SER A 522 -6.91 -13.13 10.79
N ASP A 523 -6.11 -12.48 11.65
CA ASP A 523 -5.29 -13.10 12.70
C ASP A 523 -4.46 -14.32 12.27
N VAL A 524 -3.82 -14.24 11.10
CA VAL A 524 -2.83 -15.22 10.64
C VAL A 524 -1.44 -14.59 10.45
N GLN A 525 -0.40 -15.43 10.61
CA GLN A 525 0.98 -15.06 10.29
C GLN A 525 1.34 -15.62 8.91
N ILE A 526 1.36 -14.74 7.91
CA ILE A 526 1.76 -15.06 6.54
C ILE A 526 3.29 -15.17 6.47
N ALA A 527 3.80 -16.25 5.88
CA ALA A 527 5.20 -16.38 5.50
C ALA A 527 5.47 -15.82 4.10
N GLU A 528 4.62 -16.13 3.12
CA GLU A 528 4.73 -15.63 1.74
C GLU A 528 3.40 -15.73 0.98
N LYS A 529 3.18 -14.84 0.00
CA LYS A 529 2.10 -14.93 -1.01
C LYS A 529 2.69 -15.27 -2.38
N LYS A 530 2.05 -16.15 -3.16
CA LYS A 530 2.50 -16.49 -4.52
C LYS A 530 1.35 -16.73 -5.49
N LEU A 531 1.43 -16.09 -6.65
CA LEU A 531 0.52 -16.25 -7.78
C LEU A 531 1.13 -17.20 -8.81
N PHE A 532 0.40 -18.24 -9.21
CA PHE A 532 0.81 -19.15 -10.28
C PHE A 532 -0.14 -19.06 -11.48
N LEU A 533 0.42 -18.98 -12.70
CA LEU A 533 -0.34 -18.95 -13.95
C LEU A 533 -0.42 -20.35 -14.57
N ILE A 534 -1.63 -20.90 -14.63
CA ILE A 534 -1.97 -22.17 -15.29
C ILE A 534 -2.43 -21.83 -16.71
N GLN A 535 -1.67 -22.25 -17.73
CA GLN A 535 -1.93 -21.85 -19.13
C GLN A 535 -2.34 -23.02 -20.02
N GLY A 536 -3.54 -22.92 -20.59
CA GLY A 536 -4.07 -23.80 -21.62
C GLY A 536 -4.27 -25.26 -21.22
N ASP A 537 -4.62 -26.05 -22.22
CA ASP A 537 -4.87 -27.49 -22.11
C ASP A 537 -3.56 -28.29 -22.07
N LYS A 538 -2.84 -28.21 -20.95
CA LYS A 538 -1.58 -28.94 -20.70
C LYS A 538 -1.42 -29.30 -19.23
N ALA A 539 -0.93 -30.52 -18.99
CA ALA A 539 -0.46 -30.92 -17.66
C ALA A 539 0.71 -30.02 -17.22
N GLN A 540 0.63 -29.46 -16.01
CA GLN A 540 1.57 -28.49 -15.46
C GLN A 540 1.87 -28.84 -14.00
N LEU A 541 3.12 -28.67 -13.58
CA LEU A 541 3.54 -28.87 -12.18
C LEU A 541 4.26 -27.61 -11.71
N MET A 542 3.72 -26.97 -10.68
CA MET A 542 4.21 -25.72 -10.11
C MET A 542 4.82 -26.03 -8.75
N ASN A 543 6.15 -25.99 -8.69
CA ASN A 543 6.89 -26.33 -7.47
C ASN A 543 7.09 -25.10 -6.58
N TRP A 544 6.80 -25.27 -5.28
CA TRP A 544 7.05 -24.30 -4.23
C TRP A 544 7.71 -24.99 -3.02
N GLU A 545 8.71 -25.83 -3.32
CA GLU A 545 9.44 -26.67 -2.36
C GLU A 545 10.13 -25.85 -1.25
N GLU A 546 10.46 -24.58 -1.53
CA GLU A 546 10.97 -23.61 -0.55
C GLU A 546 9.99 -23.32 0.61
N TYR A 547 8.69 -23.49 0.38
CA TYR A 547 7.64 -23.54 1.41
C TYR A 547 6.82 -24.84 1.32
N GLY A 548 7.46 -25.99 1.05
CA GLY A 548 6.86 -27.32 1.25
C GLY A 548 5.60 -27.67 0.44
N LEU A 549 5.26 -26.93 -0.63
CA LEU A 549 4.06 -27.15 -1.45
C LEU A 549 4.42 -27.43 -2.91
N ARG A 550 3.68 -28.33 -3.59
CA ARG A 550 3.73 -28.50 -5.05
C ARG A 550 2.30 -28.63 -5.60
N ILE A 551 1.99 -27.96 -6.71
CA ILE A 551 0.63 -27.91 -7.30
C ILE A 551 0.66 -28.53 -8.70
N GLY A 552 -0.06 -29.65 -8.87
CA GLY A 552 -0.23 -30.35 -10.15
C GLY A 552 -1.57 -30.06 -10.81
N VAL A 553 -1.52 -29.77 -12.11
CA VAL A 553 -2.66 -29.58 -13.02
C VAL A 553 -2.64 -30.70 -14.06
N GLN A 554 -3.81 -31.22 -14.43
CA GLN A 554 -3.93 -32.29 -15.42
C GLN A 554 -4.17 -31.72 -16.83
N GLU A 555 -3.75 -32.46 -17.85
CA GLU A 555 -4.25 -32.25 -19.21
C GLU A 555 -5.78 -32.44 -19.21
N GLY A 556 -6.51 -31.55 -19.89
CA GLY A 556 -7.96 -31.39 -19.82
C GLY A 556 -8.48 -30.63 -18.58
N SER A 557 -7.65 -29.89 -17.82
CA SER A 557 -8.12 -28.99 -16.76
C SER A 557 -8.67 -27.64 -17.28
N LEU A 558 -8.31 -27.25 -18.51
CA LEU A 558 -8.66 -25.97 -19.17
C LEU A 558 -8.84 -26.17 -20.68
N LEU A 559 -9.52 -25.24 -21.34
CA LEU A 559 -9.51 -25.13 -22.80
C LEU A 559 -8.18 -24.56 -23.30
N SER A 560 -7.80 -24.87 -24.54
CA SER A 560 -6.46 -24.59 -25.09
C SER A 560 -6.06 -23.11 -25.16
N SER A 561 -7.02 -22.20 -25.06
CA SER A 561 -6.82 -20.73 -25.08
C SER A 561 -7.03 -20.05 -23.72
N GLU A 562 -7.33 -20.79 -22.66
CA GLU A 562 -7.60 -20.21 -21.34
C GLU A 562 -6.33 -20.05 -20.50
N THR A 563 -6.37 -19.11 -19.56
CA THR A 563 -5.43 -19.03 -18.44
C THR A 563 -6.24 -18.97 -17.13
N VAL A 564 -5.69 -19.55 -16.08
CA VAL A 564 -6.22 -19.46 -14.71
C VAL A 564 -5.09 -19.12 -13.76
N GLU A 565 -5.37 -18.21 -12.84
CA GLU A 565 -4.49 -17.93 -11.73
C GLU A 565 -4.84 -18.87 -10.57
N ALA A 566 -3.81 -19.44 -9.96
CA ALA A 566 -3.88 -20.09 -8.66
C ALA A 566 -3.05 -19.26 -7.66
N ALA A 567 -3.74 -18.50 -6.80
CA ALA A 567 -3.09 -17.77 -5.72
C ALA A 567 -2.95 -18.66 -4.48
N VAL A 568 -1.80 -18.54 -3.81
CA VAL A 568 -1.41 -19.39 -2.69
C VAL A 568 -0.79 -18.53 -1.60
N VAL A 569 -1.15 -18.77 -0.35
CA VAL A 569 -0.52 -18.15 0.81
C VAL A 569 -0.04 -19.23 1.78
N ALA A 570 1.22 -19.18 2.16
CA ALA A 570 1.80 -20.04 3.19
C ALA A 570 1.64 -19.38 4.57
N LEU A 571 1.04 -20.09 5.52
CA LEU A 571 0.75 -19.62 6.87
C LEU A 571 1.59 -20.40 7.89
N ILE A 572 2.32 -19.66 8.71
CA ILE A 572 3.18 -20.19 9.79
C ILE A 572 2.59 -20.02 11.19
N GLY A 573 1.43 -19.36 11.29
CA GLY A 573 0.72 -19.13 12.54
C GLY A 573 -0.67 -18.57 12.34
N GLY A 574 -1.48 -18.58 13.41
CA GLY A 574 -2.84 -18.03 13.42
C GLY A 574 -3.76 -18.71 14.43
N GLN A 575 -4.98 -18.18 14.58
CA GLN A 575 -6.01 -18.78 15.44
C GLN A 575 -6.63 -20.02 14.77
N PHE A 576 -6.02 -21.21 14.94
CA PHE A 576 -6.50 -22.46 14.36
C PHE A 576 -7.04 -23.42 15.42
N GLU A 577 -8.26 -23.94 15.22
CA GLU A 577 -8.85 -24.99 16.05
C GLU A 577 -8.87 -26.31 15.28
N PHE A 578 -8.10 -27.29 15.76
CA PHE A 578 -7.96 -28.60 15.12
C PHE A 578 -8.82 -29.68 15.82
N PRO A 579 -9.25 -30.73 15.08
CA PRO A 579 -9.99 -31.85 15.65
C PRO A 579 -9.32 -32.51 16.86
N PRO A 580 -10.09 -32.98 17.86
CA PRO A 580 -9.54 -33.60 19.07
C PRO A 580 -8.76 -34.87 18.74
N ASN A 581 -7.74 -35.17 19.56
CA ASN A 581 -6.77 -36.26 19.35
C ASN A 581 -5.97 -36.14 18.04
N THR A 582 -5.78 -34.92 17.51
CA THR A 582 -4.90 -34.68 16.36
C THR A 582 -3.83 -33.62 16.67
N VAL A 583 -2.76 -33.64 15.87
CA VAL A 583 -1.67 -32.67 15.96
C VAL A 583 -1.22 -32.22 14.57
N LEU A 584 -0.96 -30.93 14.41
CA LEU A 584 -0.49 -30.34 13.16
C LEU A 584 0.93 -30.82 12.83
N VAL A 585 1.11 -31.35 11.61
CA VAL A 585 2.40 -31.90 11.12
C VAL A 585 2.89 -31.27 9.81
N SER A 586 2.20 -30.26 9.28
CA SER A 586 2.63 -29.43 8.15
C SER A 586 2.45 -27.94 8.46
N ALA A 587 2.96 -27.05 7.60
CA ALA A 587 2.43 -25.69 7.54
C ALA A 587 0.97 -25.69 7.05
N VAL A 588 0.27 -24.56 7.21
CA VAL A 588 -1.10 -24.37 6.72
C VAL A 588 -1.03 -23.54 5.43
N TYR A 589 -1.82 -23.88 4.42
CA TYR A 589 -1.87 -23.14 3.15
C TYR A 589 -3.28 -22.69 2.85
N ALA A 590 -3.43 -21.47 2.36
CA ALA A 590 -4.67 -21.00 1.75
C ALA A 590 -4.52 -21.02 0.23
N VAL A 591 -5.44 -21.67 -0.50
CA VAL A 591 -5.30 -21.91 -1.95
C VAL A 591 -6.56 -21.51 -2.72
N SER A 592 -6.43 -20.45 -3.53
CA SER A 592 -7.49 -19.82 -4.34
C SER A 592 -7.32 -20.11 -5.83
N LEU A 593 -8.41 -19.91 -6.59
CA LEU A 593 -8.45 -19.99 -8.05
C LEU A 593 -9.30 -18.83 -8.59
N SER A 594 -8.87 -18.17 -9.66
CA SER A 594 -9.65 -17.08 -10.29
C SER A 594 -10.89 -17.61 -11.03
N LYS A 595 -10.91 -18.87 -11.45
CA LYS A 595 -12.10 -19.60 -11.90
C LYS A 595 -11.95 -21.11 -11.68
N PRO A 596 -13.05 -21.87 -11.52
CA PRO A 596 -12.98 -23.32 -11.37
C PRO A 596 -12.35 -24.01 -12.58
N LEU A 597 -11.55 -25.04 -12.33
CA LEU A 597 -10.96 -25.90 -13.37
C LEU A 597 -11.89 -27.07 -13.72
N LEU A 598 -11.81 -27.53 -14.98
CA LEU A 598 -12.55 -28.72 -15.48
C LEU A 598 -12.12 -30.01 -14.77
N LYS A 599 -10.90 -30.05 -14.21
CA LYS A 599 -10.38 -31.14 -13.37
C LYS A 599 -9.68 -30.57 -12.15
N ARG A 600 -9.88 -31.21 -11.00
CA ARG A 600 -9.36 -30.80 -9.68
C ARG A 600 -7.83 -30.62 -9.68
N LEU A 601 -7.34 -29.58 -9.00
CA LEU A 601 -5.92 -29.43 -8.67
C LEU A 601 -5.47 -30.60 -7.80
N LYS A 602 -4.24 -31.08 -8.01
CA LYS A 602 -3.51 -31.93 -7.06
C LYS A 602 -2.61 -31.03 -6.20
N LEU A 603 -2.87 -30.93 -4.91
CA LEU A 603 -2.00 -30.26 -3.95
C LEU A 603 -1.13 -31.31 -3.26
N GLU A 604 0.19 -31.18 -3.32
CA GLU A 604 1.14 -32.02 -2.58
C GLU A 604 1.80 -31.19 -1.48
N ILE A 605 1.63 -31.58 -0.21
CA ILE A 605 2.06 -30.83 0.98
C ILE A 605 3.06 -31.66 1.79
N GLN A 606 4.14 -31.01 2.22
CA GLN A 606 5.20 -31.61 3.03
C GLN A 606 4.80 -31.74 4.51
N HIS A 607 5.24 -32.81 5.19
CA HIS A 607 5.04 -33.04 6.62
C HIS A 607 6.33 -33.36 7.39
N CYS A 608 6.36 -33.07 8.70
CA CYS A 608 7.51 -33.28 9.59
C CYS A 608 7.61 -34.68 10.24
N VAL A 609 6.66 -35.58 9.95
CA VAL A 609 6.67 -36.97 10.42
C VAL A 609 7.61 -37.82 9.57
N ASP A 610 8.59 -38.45 10.21
CA ASP A 610 9.52 -39.37 9.54
C ASP A 610 8.93 -40.79 9.41
N LEU A 611 8.54 -41.14 8.18
CA LEU A 611 8.02 -42.45 7.80
C LEU A 611 9.14 -43.48 7.53
N THR A 612 10.42 -43.08 7.56
CA THR A 612 11.56 -43.93 7.19
C THR A 612 11.65 -45.16 8.10
N GLY A 613 11.37 -46.33 7.55
CA GLY A 613 11.32 -47.60 8.30
C GLY A 613 10.10 -47.80 9.19
N ARG A 614 9.15 -46.85 9.20
CA ARG A 614 7.84 -46.94 9.89
C ARG A 614 6.70 -46.51 8.95
N PRO A 615 6.51 -47.18 7.80
CA PRO A 615 5.56 -46.75 6.76
C PRO A 615 4.10 -46.79 7.25
N ASP A 616 3.79 -47.66 8.22
CA ASP A 616 2.45 -47.82 8.80
C ASP A 616 1.93 -46.53 9.47
N LEU A 617 2.83 -45.62 9.88
CA LEU A 617 2.45 -44.31 10.43
C LEU A 617 1.68 -43.44 9.41
N ALA A 618 1.83 -43.69 8.10
CA ALA A 618 1.13 -42.97 7.04
C ALA A 618 -0.40 -43.11 7.14
N GLN A 619 -0.92 -44.19 7.74
CA GLN A 619 -2.37 -44.39 7.89
C GLN A 619 -3.01 -43.43 8.90
N TYR A 620 -2.21 -42.90 9.84
CA TYR A 620 -2.64 -41.93 10.86
C TYR A 620 -2.54 -40.48 10.40
N LEU A 621 -1.97 -40.23 9.21
CA LEU A 621 -1.95 -38.91 8.59
C LEU A 621 -3.27 -38.66 7.87
N LYS A 622 -3.87 -37.48 8.07
CA LYS A 622 -5.10 -37.03 7.40
C LYS A 622 -4.94 -35.61 6.89
N PHE A 623 -5.67 -35.27 5.83
CA PHE A 623 -5.85 -33.87 5.45
C PHE A 623 -6.99 -33.25 6.27
N ALA A 624 -6.83 -31.98 6.63
CA ALA A 624 -7.88 -31.17 7.21
C ALA A 624 -8.02 -29.83 6.47
N ILE A 625 -9.24 -29.30 6.41
CA ILE A 625 -9.55 -28.00 5.81
C ILE A 625 -10.42 -27.13 6.72
N ALA A 626 -10.31 -25.82 6.55
CA ALA A 626 -11.25 -24.83 7.08
C ALA A 626 -11.71 -23.87 5.95
N PRO A 627 -12.94 -23.35 5.98
CA PRO A 627 -13.37 -22.26 5.09
C PRO A 627 -12.61 -20.97 5.45
N VAL A 628 -12.13 -20.25 4.43
CA VAL A 628 -11.34 -19.01 4.63
C VAL A 628 -12.24 -17.82 4.93
N ASP A 629 -13.48 -17.89 4.46
CA ASP A 629 -14.60 -16.97 4.65
C ASP A 629 -15.26 -17.06 6.04
N THR A 630 -14.72 -17.86 6.96
CA THR A 630 -15.25 -18.04 8.32
C THR A 630 -15.10 -16.74 9.14
N PRO A 631 -16.20 -16.06 9.54
CA PRO A 631 -16.14 -14.76 10.22
C PRO A 631 -15.87 -14.85 11.73
N SER A 632 -15.65 -16.06 12.25
CA SER A 632 -15.36 -16.34 13.65
C SER A 632 -13.98 -16.98 13.79
N LEU A 633 -13.10 -16.34 14.55
CA LEU A 633 -11.86 -16.95 15.02
C LEU A 633 -12.17 -17.80 16.27
N PRO A 634 -11.54 -18.97 16.47
CA PRO A 634 -10.54 -19.60 15.59
C PRO A 634 -11.13 -20.23 14.32
N TYR A 635 -10.30 -20.37 13.28
CA TYR A 635 -10.63 -21.15 12.08
C TYR A 635 -10.79 -22.63 12.46
N GLN A 636 -12.01 -23.17 12.31
CA GLN A 636 -12.32 -24.54 12.69
C GLN A 636 -11.97 -25.52 11.56
N PHE A 637 -10.97 -26.36 11.78
CA PHE A 637 -10.54 -27.37 10.82
C PHE A 637 -11.36 -28.66 10.94
N SER A 638 -11.72 -29.23 9.79
CA SER A 638 -12.45 -30.49 9.66
C SER A 638 -11.63 -31.51 8.87
N ILE A 639 -11.60 -32.77 9.31
CA ILE A 639 -10.93 -33.85 8.58
C ILE A 639 -11.69 -34.15 7.29
N VAL A 640 -11.00 -34.16 6.15
CA VAL A 640 -11.59 -34.51 4.86
C VAL A 640 -11.33 -35.96 4.49
N LYS A 641 -12.33 -36.63 3.92
CA LYS A 641 -12.18 -37.99 3.39
C LYS A 641 -11.41 -37.95 2.07
N GLY A 642 -10.30 -38.69 2.01
CA GLY A 642 -9.44 -38.82 0.84
C GLY A 642 -8.11 -38.06 0.97
N GLY A 643 -7.30 -38.17 -0.07
CA GLY A 643 -5.87 -37.85 -0.04
C GLY A 643 -5.02 -39.09 0.27
N GLU A 644 -3.76 -39.06 -0.16
CA GLU A 644 -2.84 -40.20 -0.12
C GLU A 644 -1.48 -39.76 0.45
N PHE A 645 -0.86 -40.62 1.26
CA PHE A 645 0.45 -40.41 1.86
C PHE A 645 1.42 -41.48 1.37
N SER A 646 2.54 -41.06 0.76
CA SER A 646 3.53 -42.01 0.25
C SER A 646 4.40 -42.53 1.38
N SER A 647 4.49 -43.86 1.55
CA SER A 647 5.33 -44.51 2.57
C SER A 647 6.82 -44.16 2.53
N ASN A 648 7.31 -43.64 1.39
CA ASN A 648 8.72 -43.35 1.12
C ASN A 648 9.02 -41.86 0.83
N SER A 649 8.09 -40.93 1.07
CA SER A 649 8.38 -39.50 0.95
C SER A 649 7.62 -38.68 2.00
N GLY A 650 8.23 -37.58 2.45
CA GLY A 650 7.63 -36.67 3.44
C GLY A 650 6.52 -35.77 2.88
N TYR A 651 5.77 -36.21 1.88
CA TYR A 651 4.67 -35.49 1.26
C TYR A 651 3.41 -36.35 1.20
N GLY A 652 2.28 -35.76 1.56
CA GLY A 652 0.94 -36.24 1.19
C GLY A 652 0.39 -35.47 0.00
N PHE A 653 -0.64 -35.98 -0.67
CA PHE A 653 -1.39 -35.21 -1.66
C PHE A 653 -2.91 -35.33 -1.54
N ILE A 654 -3.63 -34.30 -1.98
CA ILE A 654 -5.10 -34.23 -2.03
C ILE A 654 -5.58 -33.53 -3.31
N GLN A 655 -6.81 -33.84 -3.76
CA GLN A 655 -7.44 -33.16 -4.90
C GLN A 655 -8.50 -32.15 -4.46
N ARG A 656 -8.41 -30.90 -4.96
CA ARG A 656 -9.28 -29.77 -4.56
C ARG A 656 -9.70 -28.89 -5.76
N ASN A 657 -10.82 -28.17 -5.61
CA ASN A 657 -11.36 -27.23 -6.60
C ASN A 657 -12.13 -26.04 -6.01
N LYS A 658 -12.21 -25.91 -4.68
CA LYS A 658 -12.85 -24.79 -3.97
C LYS A 658 -11.88 -24.21 -2.95
N PHE A 659 -12.01 -22.91 -2.72
CA PHE A 659 -11.18 -22.13 -1.81
C PHE A 659 -11.25 -22.69 -0.37
N SER A 660 -10.10 -22.84 0.29
CA SER A 660 -10.01 -23.39 1.66
C SER A 660 -8.61 -23.23 2.24
N LEU A 661 -8.50 -23.10 3.55
CA LEU A 661 -7.28 -23.49 4.28
C LEU A 661 -7.09 -25.01 4.15
N VAL A 662 -5.85 -25.47 4.06
CA VAL A 662 -5.51 -26.90 4.00
C VAL A 662 -4.21 -27.20 4.74
N CYS A 663 -4.19 -28.30 5.49
CA CYS A 663 -3.02 -28.79 6.21
C CYS A 663 -3.06 -30.33 6.36
N ILE A 664 -1.97 -30.91 6.87
CA ILE A 664 -1.88 -32.31 7.27
C ILE A 664 -1.87 -32.38 8.81
N LEU A 665 -2.74 -33.21 9.35
CA LEU A 665 -2.80 -33.56 10.77
C LEU A 665 -2.40 -35.03 10.96
N GLY A 666 -1.74 -35.33 12.06
CA GLY A 666 -1.56 -36.70 12.53
C GLY A 666 -2.56 -37.02 13.64
N GLU A 667 -3.20 -38.19 13.58
CA GLU A 667 -3.93 -38.76 14.72
C GLU A 667 -2.91 -39.12 15.83
N ASP A 668 -3.12 -38.61 17.04
CA ASP A 668 -2.27 -38.90 18.21
C ASP A 668 -2.60 -40.25 18.84
N SER A 669 -3.87 -40.65 18.75
CA SER A 669 -4.37 -41.87 19.38
C SER A 669 -5.58 -42.43 18.65
N THR A 670 -5.70 -43.76 18.69
CA THR A 670 -6.90 -44.46 18.21
C THR A 670 -7.82 -44.78 19.39
N ASN A 671 -9.07 -44.34 19.28
CA ASN A 671 -10.17 -44.98 19.99
C ASN A 671 -10.44 -46.30 19.27
N GLY A 672 -10.00 -47.41 19.87
CA GLY A 672 -10.23 -48.73 19.31
C GLY A 672 -11.69 -49.15 19.45
N ASP A 673 -12.46 -49.00 18.39
CA ASP A 673 -13.56 -49.90 17.99
C ASP A 673 -13.83 -49.73 16.48
N THR A 674 -14.01 -50.83 15.78
CA THR A 674 -14.43 -50.87 14.37
C THR A 674 -15.23 -52.14 14.13
N GLU A 675 -16.54 -52.02 14.04
CA GLU A 675 -17.42 -53.07 13.51
C GLU A 675 -18.36 -52.49 12.44
N GLU A 676 -18.81 -53.35 11.54
CA GLU A 676 -19.60 -53.01 10.35
C GLU A 676 -21.11 -53.08 10.66
N GLY A 677 -21.95 -52.21 10.07
CA GLY A 677 -23.40 -52.43 10.14
C GLY A 677 -24.33 -51.26 9.81
N GLU A 678 -24.93 -51.33 8.61
CA GLU A 678 -26.26 -50.83 8.20
C GLU A 678 -26.68 -49.35 8.41
N GLU A 679 -27.35 -48.81 7.38
CA GLU A 679 -28.02 -47.52 7.39
C GLU A 679 -29.33 -47.56 8.20
N LYS A 680 -29.67 -46.45 8.88
CA LYS A 680 -31.02 -45.85 8.78
C LYS A 680 -30.94 -44.33 8.82
N GLU A 681 -31.77 -43.69 7.98
CA GLU A 681 -31.92 -42.25 7.94
C GLU A 681 -32.49 -41.69 9.25
N ASN A 682 -32.11 -40.46 9.59
CA ASN A 682 -33.12 -39.47 9.93
C ASN A 682 -32.73 -38.12 9.34
N ARG A 683 -33.63 -37.49 8.57
CA ARG A 683 -33.31 -36.31 7.76
C ARG A 683 -33.55 -35.01 8.53
N GLN A 684 -32.54 -34.14 8.53
CA GLN A 684 -32.78 -32.69 8.48
C GLN A 684 -31.82 -32.09 7.47
N LEU A 685 -32.32 -31.93 6.24
CA LEU A 685 -31.58 -31.35 5.12
C LEU A 685 -31.95 -29.87 4.98
N THR A 686 -30.94 -29.01 5.03
CA THR A 686 -30.96 -27.70 4.36
C THR A 686 -29.94 -27.77 3.23
N GLN A 687 -30.38 -28.23 2.07
CA GLN A 687 -29.64 -28.08 0.82
C GLN A 687 -29.95 -26.72 0.20
N GLN A 688 -28.95 -26.14 -0.46
CA GLN A 688 -29.13 -25.14 -1.51
C GLN A 688 -28.22 -25.52 -2.67
N ASP A 689 -28.72 -26.45 -3.47
CA ASP A 689 -28.67 -26.49 -4.94
C ASP A 689 -27.34 -26.18 -5.65
N GLU A 690 -26.60 -27.26 -5.96
CA GLU A 690 -25.93 -27.39 -7.26
C GLU A 690 -26.74 -28.38 -8.10
N ASN A 691 -27.43 -27.94 -9.17
CA ASN A 691 -27.66 -28.71 -10.39
C ASN A 691 -28.35 -27.87 -11.49
N GLY A 692 -28.14 -28.27 -12.76
CA GLY A 692 -28.73 -27.64 -13.95
C GLY A 692 -29.96 -28.36 -14.48
N GLU A 693 -30.46 -27.85 -15.61
CA GLU A 693 -31.69 -28.29 -16.28
C GLU A 693 -31.49 -29.61 -17.07
N GLU A 694 -32.40 -30.57 -16.89
CA GLU A 694 -32.78 -31.55 -17.91
C GLU A 694 -34.32 -31.63 -17.96
N GLU A 695 -34.88 -32.03 -19.10
CA GLU A 695 -36.28 -31.75 -19.47
C GLU A 695 -37.32 -32.83 -19.05
N GLU A 696 -38.57 -32.36 -19.05
CA GLU A 696 -39.81 -33.07 -19.43
C GLU A 696 -40.70 -33.84 -18.41
N GLN A 697 -42.01 -33.53 -18.59
CA GLN A 697 -43.24 -34.29 -18.30
C GLN A 697 -43.84 -34.27 -16.86
N ASP A 698 -44.99 -33.60 -16.77
CA ASP A 698 -45.99 -33.69 -15.69
C ASP A 698 -46.65 -35.08 -15.59
N GLU A 699 -47.21 -35.42 -14.41
CA GLU A 699 -48.66 -35.65 -14.30
C GLU A 699 -49.19 -35.66 -12.83
N GLU A 700 -50.01 -34.66 -12.51
CA GLU A 700 -51.30 -34.73 -11.80
C GLU A 700 -51.51 -35.24 -10.33
N ARG A 701 -52.39 -34.47 -9.63
CA ARG A 701 -53.36 -34.83 -8.55
C ARG A 701 -52.86 -34.89 -7.08
N GLU A 702 -53.37 -34.01 -6.21
CA GLU A 702 -54.60 -34.10 -5.37
C GLU A 702 -54.42 -35.06 -4.15
N GLY A 703 -54.71 -34.70 -2.89
CA GLY A 703 -55.18 -33.44 -2.29
C GLY A 703 -55.72 -33.66 -0.85
N GLU A 704 -56.07 -32.57 -0.15
CA GLU A 704 -56.96 -32.52 1.06
C GLU A 704 -56.52 -33.28 2.36
N ASP A 705 -56.97 -32.94 3.59
CA ASP A 705 -57.29 -31.63 4.23
C ASP A 705 -57.45 -31.83 5.78
N SER A 706 -57.27 -30.78 6.60
CA SER A 706 -57.79 -30.63 7.99
C SER A 706 -57.29 -31.62 9.11
N ASP A 707 -57.53 -31.48 10.44
CA ASP A 707 -58.09 -30.41 11.30
C ASP A 707 -57.62 -30.55 12.80
N GLY A 708 -57.88 -29.53 13.65
CA GLY A 708 -58.06 -29.60 15.12
C GLY A 708 -56.81 -29.44 16.01
N THR A 709 -56.65 -28.52 17.01
CA THR A 709 -57.47 -27.98 18.15
C THR A 709 -57.57 -28.90 19.38
N SER A 710 -57.44 -28.46 20.66
CA SER A 710 -57.06 -27.16 21.28
C SER A 710 -56.87 -27.26 22.84
N ASP A 711 -56.72 -26.10 23.52
CA ASP A 711 -56.93 -25.82 24.98
C ASP A 711 -55.89 -26.29 26.05
N HIS A 712 -55.77 -25.70 27.26
CA HIS A 712 -55.68 -24.27 27.67
C HIS A 712 -55.40 -24.07 29.20
N THR A 713 -54.70 -22.97 29.57
CA THR A 713 -54.78 -22.19 30.87
C THR A 713 -54.39 -22.85 32.23
N SER A 714 -53.96 -22.16 33.31
CA SER A 714 -53.56 -20.74 33.59
C SER A 714 -52.89 -20.50 34.98
N SER A 715 -52.27 -19.31 35.17
CA SER A 715 -52.20 -18.45 36.40
C SER A 715 -51.10 -18.61 37.50
N THR A 716 -50.96 -17.54 38.33
CA THR A 716 -49.75 -17.02 39.06
C THR A 716 -50.18 -16.31 40.40
N PRO A 717 -49.43 -15.42 41.12
CA PRO A 717 -47.98 -15.21 41.46
C PRO A 717 -47.72 -14.88 42.99
N SER A 718 -46.47 -14.52 43.42
CA SER A 718 -46.12 -13.29 44.23
C SER A 718 -44.74 -13.28 44.98
N GLU A 719 -44.34 -12.07 45.44
CA GLU A 719 -43.03 -11.52 45.92
C GLU A 719 -42.57 -11.95 47.35
N ALA A 720 -41.43 -11.55 47.98
CA ALA A 720 -40.31 -10.57 47.77
C ALA A 720 -39.02 -11.09 48.52
N SER A 721 -37.88 -10.42 48.85
CA SER A 721 -37.20 -9.09 48.75
C SER A 721 -35.66 -9.30 49.05
N GLY A 722 -34.68 -8.38 49.20
CA GLY A 722 -34.54 -6.91 49.01
C GLY A 722 -33.28 -6.26 49.69
N ALA A 723 -32.62 -5.30 49.02
CA ALA A 723 -31.71 -4.21 49.48
C ALA A 723 -30.23 -4.41 50.00
N CYS A 724 -29.26 -3.88 49.21
CA CYS A 724 -28.13 -2.95 49.54
C CYS A 724 -26.75 -3.35 50.17
N LYS A 725 -25.68 -3.10 49.34
CA LYS A 725 -24.35 -2.42 49.59
C LYS A 725 -23.09 -3.12 50.18
N GLU A 726 -21.99 -3.00 49.40
CA GLU A 726 -20.56 -2.59 49.66
C GLU A 726 -19.94 -2.79 51.07
N SER A 727 -18.64 -3.15 51.26
CA SER A 727 -17.43 -2.59 50.61
C SER A 727 -16.12 -3.47 50.72
N THR A 728 -14.97 -2.86 50.33
CA THR A 728 -13.54 -3.27 50.23
C THR A 728 -12.89 -4.00 51.45
N THR A 729 -11.65 -4.54 51.45
CA THR A 729 -10.33 -3.96 51.02
C THR A 729 -9.15 -4.98 50.92
N GLU A 730 -8.07 -4.50 50.28
CA GLU A 730 -6.70 -4.96 49.91
C GLU A 730 -5.84 -6.00 50.68
N GLU A 731 -4.80 -6.48 49.93
CA GLU A 731 -3.42 -6.93 50.27
C GLU A 731 -3.11 -8.03 51.33
N THR A 732 -2.28 -9.02 50.95
CA THR A 732 -0.82 -9.09 51.32
C THR A 732 -0.10 -10.31 50.67
N ASN A 733 1.20 -10.48 50.94
CA ASN A 733 2.17 -11.28 50.14
C ASN A 733 2.42 -12.76 50.58
N LEU A 734 3.07 -13.50 49.67
CA LEU A 734 3.97 -14.68 49.81
C LEU A 734 4.74 -14.78 51.17
N PRO A 735 5.26 -15.95 51.65
CA PRO A 735 6.16 -16.83 50.85
C PRO A 735 6.47 -18.33 51.28
N ILE A 736 7.33 -18.99 50.47
CA ILE A 736 8.45 -19.92 50.83
C ILE A 736 8.22 -21.44 51.16
N ASN A 737 8.78 -22.30 50.27
CA ASN A 737 9.63 -23.53 50.40
C ASN A 737 9.26 -24.69 51.39
N THR A 738 9.83 -25.92 51.38
CA THR A 738 11.07 -26.47 50.76
C THR A 738 11.08 -28.02 50.64
N VAL A 739 11.72 -28.56 49.59
CA VAL A 739 12.49 -29.85 49.48
C VAL A 739 11.88 -31.25 49.76
N SER A 740 12.06 -32.09 48.73
CA SER A 740 12.02 -33.56 48.52
C SER A 740 12.46 -34.55 49.61
N VAL A 741 12.07 -35.85 49.47
CA VAL A 741 12.98 -37.02 49.17
C VAL A 741 12.26 -38.40 49.16
N ALA A 742 12.50 -39.20 48.09
CA ALA A 742 12.44 -40.68 47.92
C ALA A 742 11.17 -41.55 48.22
N GLY A 743 11.08 -42.70 47.51
CA GLY A 743 10.01 -43.74 47.60
C GLY A 743 10.34 -44.95 48.50
N PRO A 744 9.79 -46.18 48.28
CA PRO A 744 9.66 -46.83 46.96
C PRO A 744 8.34 -47.63 46.68
N THR A 745 8.32 -48.26 45.49
CA THR A 745 7.34 -49.19 44.84
C THR A 745 6.91 -50.39 45.73
N ILE A 746 5.74 -51.03 45.57
CA ILE A 746 5.33 -52.01 44.52
C ILE A 746 3.78 -52.14 44.42
N THR A 747 3.25 -52.47 43.24
CA THR A 747 1.81 -52.67 42.90
C THR A 747 1.28 -54.10 43.17
N PRO A 748 -0.05 -54.32 43.05
CA PRO A 748 -0.55 -55.00 41.84
C PRO A 748 -1.88 -54.45 41.25
N ASN A 749 -2.19 -54.86 40.02
CA ASN A 749 -3.39 -54.51 39.21
C ASN A 749 -4.67 -55.19 39.80
N THR A 750 -5.92 -54.84 39.44
CA THR A 750 -6.61 -54.73 38.12
C THR A 750 -7.93 -53.93 38.27
N ASP A 751 -8.66 -53.45 37.24
CA ASP A 751 -8.47 -53.27 35.78
C ASP A 751 -9.47 -52.18 35.27
N HIS A 752 -9.51 -51.92 33.95
CA HIS A 752 -10.44 -51.02 33.24
C HIS A 752 -10.26 -49.51 33.46
N VAL A 753 -9.19 -48.97 32.86
CA VAL A 753 -9.23 -47.66 32.19
C VAL A 753 -8.93 -47.91 30.72
N ASN A 754 -9.68 -47.29 29.81
CA ASN A 754 -9.45 -47.41 28.36
C ASN A 754 -8.03 -46.93 28.03
N LYS A 755 -7.13 -47.87 27.72
CA LYS A 755 -5.72 -47.55 27.45
C LYS A 755 -5.57 -47.05 26.02
N VAL A 756 -5.89 -45.77 25.85
CA VAL A 756 -5.59 -44.94 24.67
C VAL A 756 -4.20 -45.28 24.15
N GLN A 757 -4.12 -45.87 22.94
CA GLN A 757 -2.83 -46.25 22.35
C GLN A 757 -2.28 -45.07 21.55
N SER A 758 -1.05 -44.66 21.84
CA SER A 758 -0.32 -43.70 20.99
C SER A 758 -0.13 -44.32 19.61
N THR A 759 -0.40 -43.54 18.57
CA THR A 759 -0.15 -43.93 17.18
C THR A 759 1.34 -44.02 16.83
N GLY A 760 2.21 -43.44 17.65
CA GLY A 760 3.64 -43.29 17.36
C GLY A 760 3.99 -42.06 16.53
N VAL A 761 3.01 -41.22 16.16
CA VAL A 761 3.20 -40.06 15.27
C VAL A 761 3.96 -38.93 15.98
N LYS A 762 3.65 -38.65 17.26
CA LYS A 762 4.42 -37.68 18.07
C LYS A 762 5.87 -38.12 18.25
N GLU A 763 6.11 -39.42 18.37
CA GLU A 763 7.42 -40.06 18.50
C GLU A 763 8.15 -40.22 17.15
N ALA A 764 7.61 -39.63 16.08
CA ALA A 764 8.20 -39.54 14.74
C ALA A 764 8.31 -38.10 14.22
N MET A 765 7.98 -37.09 15.03
CA MET A 765 8.13 -35.67 14.66
C MET A 765 9.59 -35.22 14.69
N ARG A 766 10.06 -34.70 13.56
CA ARG A 766 11.38 -34.10 13.42
C ARG A 766 11.32 -32.57 13.58
N TYR A 767 12.26 -32.02 14.34
CA TYR A 767 12.36 -30.60 14.67
C TYR A 767 13.63 -29.98 14.08
N ALA A 768 13.62 -28.66 13.93
CA ALA A 768 14.75 -27.87 13.44
C ALA A 768 15.23 -26.87 14.50
N GLY A 769 16.52 -26.59 14.52
CA GLY A 769 17.13 -25.53 15.33
C GLY A 769 18.23 -24.80 14.58
N LEU A 770 18.39 -23.49 14.84
CA LEU A 770 19.29 -22.60 14.13
C LEU A 770 19.99 -21.63 15.09
N ILE A 771 21.32 -21.53 14.98
CA ILE A 771 22.12 -20.48 15.60
C ILE A 771 22.09 -19.24 14.71
N TYR A 772 21.94 -18.06 15.29
CA TYR A 772 22.21 -16.78 14.66
C TYR A 772 22.91 -15.83 15.65
N TYR A 773 23.59 -14.80 15.12
CA TYR A 773 24.45 -13.91 15.90
C TYR A 773 24.06 -12.44 15.70
N GLN A 774 24.16 -11.66 16.77
CA GLN A 774 23.92 -10.21 16.79
C GLN A 774 25.12 -9.51 17.45
N GLU A 775 25.71 -8.57 16.76
CA GLU A 775 26.86 -7.79 17.25
C GLU A 775 26.38 -6.69 18.22
N LYS A 776 26.90 -6.66 19.45
CA LYS A 776 26.56 -5.65 20.48
C LYS A 776 27.81 -4.95 21.02
N GLY A 777 28.65 -4.47 20.09
CA GLY A 777 29.78 -3.58 20.37
C GLY A 777 31.01 -4.28 20.95
N VAL A 778 30.98 -4.66 22.24
CA VAL A 778 32.09 -5.37 22.92
C VAL A 778 31.71 -6.81 23.30
N GLU A 779 30.50 -7.21 22.93
CA GLU A 779 29.87 -8.49 23.27
C GLU A 779 29.13 -9.01 22.04
N ASP A 780 29.35 -10.28 21.70
CA ASP A 780 28.56 -11.00 20.71
C ASP A 780 27.38 -11.66 21.41
N LEU A 781 26.16 -11.38 20.95
CA LEU A 781 24.97 -12.10 21.38
C LEU A 781 24.71 -13.26 20.42
N VAL A 782 25.00 -14.48 20.86
CA VAL A 782 24.65 -15.71 20.17
C VAL A 782 23.24 -16.12 20.59
N THR A 783 22.38 -16.41 19.63
CA THR A 783 21.03 -16.92 19.89
C THR A 783 20.84 -18.26 19.19
N PHE A 784 20.38 -19.28 19.92
CA PHE A 784 19.91 -20.53 19.33
C PHE A 784 18.39 -20.63 19.49
N ALA A 785 17.67 -20.78 18.39
CA ALA A 785 16.22 -20.90 18.37
C ALA A 785 15.77 -22.22 17.74
N ALA A 786 14.57 -22.70 18.08
CA ALA A 786 14.04 -23.97 17.57
C ALA A 786 12.57 -23.87 17.14
N ALA A 787 12.19 -24.67 16.13
CA ALA A 787 10.87 -24.71 15.52
C ALA A 787 10.55 -26.11 14.95
N ARG A 788 9.28 -26.33 14.55
CA ARG A 788 8.88 -27.50 13.74
C ARG A 788 9.37 -27.42 12.29
N ASP A 789 9.49 -26.21 11.75
CA ASP A 789 9.95 -25.93 10.39
C ASP A 789 11.17 -25.00 10.41
N LEU A 790 12.20 -25.33 9.63
CA LEU A 790 13.41 -24.52 9.48
C LEU A 790 13.15 -23.24 8.67
N ASN A 791 12.22 -23.29 7.70
CA ASN A 791 11.96 -22.17 6.80
C ASN A 791 11.22 -21.04 7.55
N ALA A 792 10.15 -21.39 8.28
CA ALA A 792 9.49 -20.48 9.22
C ALA A 792 10.46 -19.79 10.19
N LEU A 793 11.44 -20.53 10.71
CA LEU A 793 12.46 -20.01 11.62
C LEU A 793 13.47 -19.07 10.92
N ILE A 794 13.81 -19.33 9.65
CA ILE A 794 14.70 -18.47 8.85
C ILE A 794 14.01 -17.14 8.50
N GLU A 795 12.73 -17.16 8.12
CA GLU A 795 12.00 -15.93 7.78
C GLU A 795 11.77 -15.04 9.01
N PHE A 796 11.46 -15.64 10.17
CA PHE A 796 11.42 -14.90 11.45
C PHE A 796 12.73 -14.14 11.70
N ILE A 797 13.88 -14.79 11.55
CA ILE A 797 15.20 -14.15 11.77
C ILE A 797 15.47 -13.04 10.75
N LYS A 798 15.15 -13.24 9.45
CA LYS A 798 15.29 -12.20 8.43
C LYS A 798 14.46 -10.95 8.74
N LYS A 799 13.21 -11.15 9.17
CA LYS A 799 12.23 -10.09 9.40
C LYS A 799 12.56 -9.26 10.64
N ASP A 800 12.76 -9.93 11.77
CA ASP A 800 12.88 -9.28 13.08
C ASP A 800 14.35 -8.97 13.43
N PHE A 801 15.32 -9.62 12.76
CA PHE A 801 16.77 -9.41 12.94
C PHE A 801 17.53 -9.29 11.59
N PRO A 802 17.19 -8.32 10.71
CA PRO A 802 17.71 -8.26 9.34
C PRO A 802 19.24 -8.09 9.21
N GLY A 803 19.94 -7.72 10.29
CA GLY A 803 21.41 -7.65 10.36
C GLY A 803 22.10 -8.89 10.95
N ALA A 804 21.37 -9.96 11.28
CA ALA A 804 21.94 -11.11 11.98
C ALA A 804 22.71 -12.07 11.06
N GLU A 805 23.92 -12.45 11.47
CA GLU A 805 24.68 -13.53 10.83
C GLU A 805 24.03 -14.88 11.16
N ARG A 806 23.63 -15.65 10.14
CA ARG A 806 23.06 -16.99 10.32
C ARG A 806 24.17 -18.04 10.40
N GLY A 807 24.17 -18.81 11.49
CA GLY A 807 25.16 -19.84 11.80
C GLY A 807 24.71 -21.26 11.45
N GLN A 808 25.12 -22.23 12.28
CA GLN A 808 24.80 -23.65 12.12
C GLN A 808 23.30 -23.91 12.36
N HIS A 809 22.67 -24.69 11.48
CA HIS A 809 21.38 -25.33 11.74
C HIS A 809 21.56 -26.83 12.02
N VAL A 810 20.60 -27.43 12.71
CA VAL A 810 20.52 -28.85 13.04
C VAL A 810 19.08 -29.35 12.96
N TYR A 811 18.91 -30.64 12.70
CA TYR A 811 17.63 -31.34 12.84
C TYR A 811 17.74 -32.38 13.96
N PHE A 812 16.70 -32.53 14.76
CA PHE A 812 16.70 -33.42 15.93
C PHE A 812 15.30 -33.96 16.25
N HIS A 813 15.26 -34.97 17.12
CA HIS A 813 14.05 -35.51 17.72
C HIS A 813 14.16 -35.30 19.24
N PHE A 814 13.08 -34.87 19.91
CA PHE A 814 13.02 -34.89 21.37
C PHE A 814 12.97 -36.34 21.87
N LYS A 815 13.68 -36.63 22.96
CA LYS A 815 13.77 -37.98 23.53
C LYS A 815 12.47 -38.44 24.21
N ASP A 816 11.78 -37.52 24.86
CA ASP A 816 10.59 -37.75 25.67
C ASP A 816 9.43 -36.85 25.18
N ASN A 817 8.17 -37.28 25.37
CA ASN A 817 7.02 -36.54 24.84
C ASN A 817 6.80 -35.17 25.53
N ASP A 818 7.02 -35.10 26.85
CA ASP A 818 7.06 -33.83 27.62
C ASP A 818 8.49 -33.27 27.73
N GLY A 819 9.37 -33.65 26.79
CA GLY A 819 10.81 -33.40 26.85
C GLY A 819 11.19 -31.93 26.77
N CYS A 820 12.32 -31.60 27.40
CA CYS A 820 13.07 -30.37 27.14
C CYS A 820 14.46 -30.72 26.63
N MET A 821 15.00 -29.87 25.77
CA MET A 821 16.38 -29.94 25.28
C MET A 821 17.23 -28.95 26.07
N GLU A 822 18.42 -29.38 26.51
CA GLU A 822 19.35 -28.54 27.28
C GLU A 822 20.68 -28.34 26.52
N LEU A 823 21.11 -27.08 26.41
CA LEU A 823 22.41 -26.69 25.86
C LEU A 823 23.46 -26.73 26.98
N LYS A 824 24.50 -27.57 26.83
CA LYS A 824 25.51 -27.82 27.87
C LYS A 824 26.80 -26.99 27.72
N PHE A 825 27.03 -26.11 28.69
CA PHE A 825 28.20 -25.20 28.77
C PHE A 825 29.20 -25.58 29.89
N ASP A 826 29.02 -26.74 30.52
CA ASP A 826 29.88 -27.33 31.55
C ASP A 826 30.78 -28.46 30.97
N THR A 827 30.78 -28.64 29.64
CA THR A 827 31.45 -29.75 28.96
C THR A 827 32.89 -29.42 28.57
N PRO A 828 33.85 -30.37 28.69
CA PRO A 828 35.25 -30.15 28.31
C PRO A 828 35.41 -29.81 26.83
N GLN A 829 36.20 -28.77 26.54
CA GLN A 829 36.42 -28.27 25.18
C GLN A 829 37.71 -28.86 24.59
N GLU A 830 37.67 -29.35 23.35
CA GLU A 830 38.83 -29.93 22.66
C GLU A 830 39.88 -28.89 22.23
N LYS A 831 39.47 -27.63 22.09
CA LYS A 831 40.30 -26.52 21.64
C LYS A 831 40.44 -25.49 22.75
N ASP A 832 41.53 -24.75 22.67
CA ASP A 832 41.81 -23.66 23.61
C ASP A 832 40.72 -22.58 23.50
N THR A 833 40.12 -22.22 24.64
CA THR A 833 39.16 -21.12 24.78
C THR A 833 39.70 -20.03 25.71
N THR A 834 41.01 -20.03 25.98
CA THR A 834 41.66 -19.10 26.92
C THR A 834 41.30 -17.65 26.59
N GLY A 835 40.86 -16.93 27.63
CA GLY A 835 40.48 -15.53 27.56
C GLY A 835 39.12 -15.22 26.93
N TRP A 836 38.35 -16.21 26.48
CA TRP A 836 36.94 -16.04 26.11
C TRP A 836 36.02 -16.41 27.29
N THR A 837 34.97 -15.61 27.48
CA THR A 837 33.86 -15.88 28.41
C THR A 837 32.61 -16.19 27.59
N ILE A 838 31.96 -17.31 27.90
CA ILE A 838 30.70 -17.75 27.29
C ILE A 838 29.70 -17.87 28.43
N ASP A 839 28.61 -17.10 28.40
CA ASP A 839 27.62 -17.07 29.49
C ASP A 839 26.18 -17.17 28.98
N PRO A 840 25.48 -18.31 29.16
CA PRO A 840 24.07 -18.43 28.82
C PRO A 840 23.21 -17.63 29.80
N HIS A 841 22.29 -16.82 29.27
CA HIS A 841 21.46 -15.89 30.06
C HIS A 841 20.48 -16.61 31.00
N ILE A 842 20.18 -17.87 30.70
CA ILE A 842 19.29 -18.74 31.48
C ILE A 842 20.04 -20.03 31.81
N LYS A 843 20.00 -20.45 33.08
CA LYS A 843 20.68 -21.64 33.61
C LYS A 843 19.71 -22.46 34.47
N PRO A 844 19.43 -23.74 34.14
CA PRO A 844 19.89 -24.48 32.95
C PRO A 844 19.34 -23.90 31.65
N CYS A 845 20.12 -23.97 30.57
CA CYS A 845 19.79 -23.35 29.28
C CYS A 845 18.90 -24.30 28.47
N ARG A 846 17.56 -24.17 28.59
CA ARG A 846 16.59 -25.16 28.10
C ARG A 846 15.53 -24.57 27.18
N LEU A 847 15.09 -25.38 26.21
CA LEU A 847 13.86 -25.17 25.42
C LEU A 847 12.91 -26.35 25.64
N HIS A 848 11.63 -26.11 25.92
CA HIS A 848 10.63 -27.17 26.07
C HIS A 848 9.94 -27.50 24.74
N ARG A 849 9.56 -28.77 24.56
CA ARG A 849 8.85 -29.23 23.36
C ARG A 849 7.47 -28.56 23.18
N CYS A 850 6.80 -28.18 24.26
CA CYS A 850 5.55 -27.42 24.21
C CYS A 850 5.75 -26.05 23.54
N ASP A 851 6.79 -25.31 23.92
CA ASP A 851 7.07 -23.97 23.39
C ASP A 851 7.47 -24.05 21.91
N VAL A 852 8.22 -25.09 21.52
CA VAL A 852 8.61 -25.36 20.11
C VAL A 852 7.41 -25.80 19.27
N ASN A 853 6.39 -26.39 19.90
CA ASN A 853 5.14 -26.77 19.25
C ASN A 853 4.18 -25.58 19.07
N GLY A 854 4.15 -24.65 20.04
CA GLY A 854 3.25 -23.49 20.06
C GLY A 854 3.74 -22.27 19.30
N PHE A 855 5.00 -22.24 18.84
CA PHE A 855 5.51 -21.16 17.99
C PHE A 855 4.62 -20.97 16.75
N GLY A 856 3.97 -19.80 16.66
CA GLY A 856 2.97 -19.45 15.65
C GLY A 856 1.54 -19.28 16.20
N GLU A 857 1.26 -19.73 17.42
CA GLU A 857 -0.01 -19.48 18.12
C GLU A 857 -0.09 -18.04 18.65
N THR A 858 -1.30 -17.52 18.88
CA THR A 858 -1.52 -16.12 19.33
C THR A 858 -0.82 -15.74 20.63
N ASN A 859 -0.62 -16.70 21.54
CA ASN A 859 0.10 -16.49 22.80
C ASN A 859 1.62 -16.77 22.70
N TYR A 860 2.08 -17.32 21.56
CA TYR A 860 3.47 -17.73 21.32
C TYR A 860 3.98 -17.28 19.93
N PRO A 861 4.01 -15.96 19.63
CA PRO A 861 4.43 -15.44 18.33
C PRO A 861 5.94 -15.46 18.08
N LEU A 862 6.76 -15.79 19.09
CA LEU A 862 8.23 -15.81 19.01
C LEU A 862 8.74 -17.26 19.15
N PRO A 863 9.78 -17.68 18.40
CA PRO A 863 10.33 -19.01 18.54
C PRO A 863 11.11 -19.12 19.87
N PRO A 864 10.96 -20.23 20.62
CA PRO A 864 11.68 -20.42 21.87
C PRO A 864 13.20 -20.40 21.62
N SER A 865 13.88 -19.53 22.35
CA SER A 865 15.26 -19.10 22.04
C SER A 865 16.15 -19.06 23.28
N CYS A 866 17.36 -19.61 23.15
CA CYS A 866 18.44 -19.53 24.14
C CYS A 866 19.41 -18.40 23.78
N PHE A 867 19.51 -17.39 24.63
CA PHE A 867 20.46 -16.28 24.52
C PHE A 867 21.77 -16.58 25.27
N ILE A 868 22.90 -16.34 24.62
CA ILE A 868 24.24 -16.68 25.10
C ILE A 868 25.18 -15.51 24.80
N SER A 869 25.74 -14.91 25.83
CA SER A 869 26.78 -13.89 25.72
C SER A 869 28.13 -14.51 25.39
N VAL A 870 28.86 -13.91 24.46
CA VAL A 870 30.26 -14.24 24.17
C VAL A 870 31.10 -12.97 24.25
N LEU A 871 32.07 -12.94 25.18
CA LEU A 871 32.97 -11.82 25.39
C LEU A 871 34.43 -12.28 25.27
N ALA A 872 35.26 -11.44 24.66
CA ALA A 872 36.70 -11.68 24.57
C ALA A 872 37.46 -10.73 25.51
N SER A 873 38.35 -11.29 26.34
CA SER A 873 39.32 -10.48 27.09
C SER A 873 40.54 -10.09 26.22
N PRO A 874 41.35 -9.10 26.61
CA PRO A 874 42.53 -8.67 25.84
C PRO A 874 43.60 -9.77 25.59
N ASN A 875 43.54 -10.86 26.35
CA ASN A 875 44.45 -12.02 26.24
C ASN A 875 43.79 -13.23 25.55
N ALA A 876 42.64 -13.05 24.89
CA ALA A 876 41.90 -14.13 24.27
C ALA A 876 42.64 -14.75 23.06
N VAL A 877 42.42 -16.04 22.83
CA VAL A 877 42.91 -16.71 21.61
C VAL A 877 42.23 -16.13 20.35
N PRO A 878 42.91 -16.08 19.18
CA PRO A 878 42.40 -15.36 18.00
C PRO A 878 41.01 -15.80 17.51
N THR A 879 40.66 -17.06 17.71
CA THR A 879 39.36 -17.64 17.31
C THR A 879 38.80 -18.55 18.40
N LEU A 880 37.57 -18.28 18.84
CA LEU A 880 36.77 -19.21 19.63
C LEU A 880 36.17 -20.28 18.74
N HIS A 881 36.23 -21.54 19.19
CA HIS A 881 35.50 -22.67 18.62
C HIS A 881 35.00 -23.52 19.79
N TYR A 882 33.80 -23.20 20.26
CA TYR A 882 33.20 -23.76 21.48
C TYR A 882 32.09 -24.75 21.09
N SER A 883 32.16 -25.97 21.63
CA SER A 883 31.21 -27.05 21.43
C SER A 883 30.16 -27.05 22.54
N VAL A 884 28.89 -27.01 22.15
CA VAL A 884 27.72 -27.07 23.05
C VAL A 884 26.92 -28.34 22.72
N PRO A 885 27.08 -29.43 23.48
CA PRO A 885 26.26 -30.62 23.33
C PRO A 885 24.79 -30.35 23.67
N LEU A 886 23.88 -31.05 22.99
CA LEU A 886 22.45 -31.03 23.25
C LEU A 886 22.07 -32.28 24.04
N GLU A 887 21.57 -32.10 25.27
CA GLU A 887 20.91 -33.16 26.04
C GLU A 887 19.38 -33.09 25.86
N GLY A 888 18.68 -34.21 26.09
CA GLY A 888 17.21 -34.29 25.92
C GLY A 888 16.74 -34.60 24.48
N VAL A 889 17.67 -34.69 23.53
CA VAL A 889 17.43 -35.21 22.17
C VAL A 889 17.62 -36.72 22.11
N ALA A 890 16.94 -37.39 21.17
CA ALA A 890 17.08 -38.84 20.96
C ALA A 890 18.42 -39.20 20.27
N ASP A 891 18.80 -38.41 19.27
CA ASP A 891 20.05 -38.53 18.52
C ASP A 891 21.06 -37.50 19.06
N PRO A 892 22.27 -37.90 19.53
CA PRO A 892 23.24 -36.96 20.08
C PRO A 892 23.75 -35.95 19.03
N VAL A 893 23.53 -34.66 19.29
CA VAL A 893 23.93 -33.54 18.43
C VAL A 893 24.76 -32.53 19.23
N SER A 894 25.68 -31.83 18.57
CA SER A 894 26.44 -30.72 19.16
C SER A 894 26.45 -29.50 18.24
N LEU A 895 26.28 -28.34 18.84
CA LEU A 895 26.34 -27.02 18.22
C LEU A 895 27.75 -26.45 18.37
N TYR A 896 28.24 -25.70 17.37
CA TYR A 896 29.56 -25.05 17.43
C TYR A 896 29.44 -23.53 17.32
N ILE A 897 29.64 -22.84 18.45
CA ILE A 897 29.79 -21.38 18.50
C ILE A 897 31.19 -21.03 17.96
N ARG A 898 31.24 -20.14 16.97
CA ARG A 898 32.49 -19.71 16.33
C ARG A 898 32.59 -18.19 16.31
N ARG A 899 33.68 -17.65 16.85
CA ARG A 899 33.98 -16.21 16.88
C ARG A 899 35.46 -15.92 16.73
N SER A 900 35.79 -14.68 16.40
CA SER A 900 37.16 -14.22 16.12
C SER A 900 37.38 -12.82 16.67
N LEU A 901 38.57 -12.56 17.20
CA LEU A 901 38.96 -11.23 17.68
C LEU A 901 39.02 -10.21 16.54
N GLN A 902 38.06 -9.29 16.48
CA GLN A 902 38.23 -8.04 15.75
C GLN A 902 39.37 -7.24 16.39
N ARG A 903 40.37 -6.84 15.59
CA ARG A 903 41.47 -5.98 16.05
C ARG A 903 41.37 -4.59 15.43
N ASN A 904 40.75 -3.67 16.16
CA ASN A 904 40.95 -2.24 15.91
C ASN A 904 42.41 -1.90 16.26
N ALA A 905 43.22 -1.60 15.24
CA ALA A 905 44.63 -1.27 15.42
C ALA A 905 44.78 0.20 15.86
N PRO A 906 45.49 0.50 16.96
CA PRO A 906 45.74 1.88 17.36
C PRO A 906 46.81 2.54 16.46
N PRO A 907 46.71 3.84 16.15
CA PRO A 907 47.68 4.54 15.32
C PRO A 907 49.03 4.65 16.05
N SER A 908 50.08 4.07 15.46
CA SER A 908 51.44 4.11 16.02
C SER A 908 52.26 5.25 15.40
N THR A 909 52.22 6.43 16.01
CA THR A 909 53.07 7.57 15.66
C THR A 909 54.27 7.67 16.59
N ASP A 910 55.46 7.21 16.16
CA ASP A 910 56.70 7.97 16.38
C ASP A 910 57.86 7.49 15.47
N PRO A 911 58.52 8.36 14.69
CA PRO A 911 59.60 7.95 13.79
C PRO A 911 61.00 8.24 14.38
N THR A 912 61.64 7.26 15.02
CA THR A 912 63.13 7.18 15.04
C THR A 912 63.68 5.81 15.44
N ARG A 913 64.45 5.17 14.55
CA ARG A 913 65.93 5.03 14.65
C ARG A 913 66.47 4.07 13.58
N SER A 914 67.59 4.47 12.96
CA SER A 914 68.40 3.69 12.00
C SER A 914 69.03 2.44 12.64
N THR A 915 69.55 1.43 11.93
CA THR A 915 70.45 1.47 10.76
C THR A 915 70.46 0.21 9.86
N SER A 916 71.03 0.38 8.65
CA SER A 916 71.87 -0.58 7.88
C SER A 916 71.30 -1.93 7.40
N SER A 917 70.95 -1.96 6.11
CA SER A 917 71.56 -2.82 5.04
C SER A 917 72.45 -4.01 5.47
N SER A 918 72.42 -5.18 4.83
CA SER A 918 72.45 -5.37 3.35
C SER A 918 72.18 -6.83 2.90
N ASN A 919 71.78 -6.96 1.62
CA ASN A 919 72.01 -8.03 0.63
C ASN A 919 72.30 -9.49 1.09
N VAL A 920 71.57 -10.46 0.50
CA VAL A 920 72.09 -11.36 -0.55
C VAL A 920 70.94 -12.07 -1.28
N VAL A 921 71.18 -12.47 -2.53
CA VAL A 921 70.22 -13.08 -3.47
C VAL A 921 70.38 -14.60 -3.52
N GLN A 922 69.28 -15.36 -3.65
CA GLN A 922 69.28 -16.56 -4.50
C GLN A 922 67.90 -16.89 -5.07
N GLU A 923 67.89 -17.43 -6.29
CA GLU A 923 66.71 -17.85 -7.04
C GLU A 923 66.22 -19.25 -6.63
N LEU A 924 64.97 -19.60 -6.97
CA LEU A 924 64.70 -20.73 -7.88
C LEU A 924 63.21 -20.81 -8.27
N THR A 925 62.96 -20.89 -9.57
CA THR A 925 61.68 -21.22 -10.22
C THR A 925 61.89 -22.43 -11.13
N PRO A 926 60.86 -23.01 -11.77
CA PRO A 926 59.47 -23.30 -11.34
C PRO A 926 59.18 -24.82 -11.48
N VAL A 927 57.91 -25.26 -11.50
CA VAL A 927 57.38 -26.22 -12.51
C VAL A 927 55.84 -26.38 -12.44
N SER A 928 55.26 -26.69 -13.60
CA SER A 928 53.87 -27.02 -13.96
C SER A 928 53.24 -28.25 -13.25
N SER A 929 51.93 -28.54 -13.26
CA SER A 929 50.69 -27.81 -13.61
C SER A 929 49.48 -28.75 -13.50
N THR A 930 48.27 -28.22 -13.30
CA THR A 930 47.03 -28.79 -13.91
C THR A 930 46.05 -27.66 -14.22
N GLY A 931 45.44 -27.68 -15.40
CA GLY A 931 44.48 -26.67 -15.83
C GLY A 931 43.04 -27.06 -15.48
N GLY A 932 42.29 -26.14 -14.87
CA GLY A 932 40.84 -26.12 -14.85
C GLY A 932 40.38 -24.76 -15.36
N ALA A 933 39.47 -24.72 -16.34
CA ALA A 933 39.08 -23.48 -16.99
C ALA A 933 38.26 -22.59 -16.03
N SER A 934 38.77 -21.40 -15.72
CA SER A 934 37.98 -20.36 -15.06
C SER A 934 36.92 -19.85 -16.04
N VAL A 935 35.66 -20.19 -15.79
CA VAL A 935 34.53 -19.48 -16.39
C VAL A 935 34.66 -18.01 -15.94
N SER A 936 34.82 -17.10 -16.89
CA SER A 936 34.91 -15.67 -16.59
C SER A 936 33.54 -15.20 -16.11
N ALA A 937 33.39 -15.07 -14.79
CA ALA A 937 32.19 -14.52 -14.18
C ALA A 937 32.00 -13.08 -14.68
N THR A 938 30.93 -12.85 -15.45
CA THR A 938 30.53 -11.51 -15.86
C THR A 938 30.09 -10.74 -14.63
N VAL A 939 30.88 -9.74 -14.23
CA VAL A 939 30.57 -8.90 -13.06
C VAL A 939 29.19 -8.28 -13.21
N ASP A 940 28.35 -8.50 -12.20
CA ASP A 940 27.00 -7.96 -12.10
C ASP A 940 27.09 -6.45 -11.83
N VAL A 941 26.95 -5.67 -12.91
CA VAL A 941 27.16 -4.22 -12.92
C VAL A 941 26.17 -3.50 -12.00
N ASP A 942 24.95 -4.00 -11.86
CA ASP A 942 23.91 -3.35 -11.07
C ASP A 942 24.04 -3.66 -9.57
N LYS A 943 24.58 -4.84 -9.19
CA LYS A 943 25.09 -5.05 -7.83
C LYS A 943 26.23 -4.09 -7.48
N VAL A 944 27.19 -3.86 -8.39
CA VAL A 944 28.26 -2.87 -8.15
C VAL A 944 27.68 -1.45 -7.97
N LYS A 945 26.64 -1.08 -8.71
CA LYS A 945 25.94 0.22 -8.51
C LYS A 945 25.28 0.31 -7.14
N LYS A 946 24.68 -0.79 -6.64
CA LYS A 946 24.07 -0.85 -5.32
C LYS A 946 25.12 -0.57 -4.23
N VAL A 947 26.20 -1.35 -4.19
CA VAL A 947 27.27 -1.19 -3.18
C VAL A 947 27.87 0.23 -3.17
N ILE A 948 28.11 0.82 -4.35
CA ILE A 948 28.60 2.20 -4.47
C ILE A 948 27.60 3.21 -3.89
N ASN A 949 26.29 3.01 -4.12
CA ASN A 949 25.25 3.87 -3.56
C ASN A 949 25.09 3.69 -2.05
N ASP A 950 25.11 2.45 -1.55
CA ASP A 950 24.88 2.15 -0.14
C ASP A 950 25.99 2.77 0.74
N VAL A 951 27.25 2.66 0.31
CA VAL A 951 28.40 3.35 0.96
C VAL A 951 28.35 4.88 0.78
N LEU A 952 27.89 5.38 -0.37
CA LEU A 952 27.72 6.84 -0.56
C LEU A 952 26.58 7.41 0.30
N VAL A 953 25.60 6.58 0.68
CA VAL A 953 24.52 6.92 1.61
C VAL A 953 24.99 6.89 3.07
N SER A 954 25.85 5.95 3.48
CA SER A 954 26.42 5.97 4.84
C SER A 954 27.30 7.21 5.07
N HIS A 955 28.12 7.60 4.09
CA HIS A 955 28.94 8.82 4.13
C HIS A 955 28.16 10.13 3.92
N TYR A 956 26.85 10.08 3.62
CA TYR A 956 26.09 11.27 3.19
C TYR A 956 26.02 12.37 4.26
N ALA A 957 25.89 12.00 5.54
CA ALA A 957 25.87 12.95 6.64
C ALA A 957 27.23 13.67 6.80
N ASP A 958 28.33 12.92 6.72
CA ASP A 958 29.67 13.47 6.90
C ASP A 958 30.08 14.33 5.70
N LEU A 959 29.81 13.89 4.46
CA LEU A 959 30.03 14.68 3.25
C LEU A 959 29.25 16.00 3.29
N THR A 960 27.99 15.99 3.72
CA THR A 960 27.16 17.21 3.80
C THR A 960 27.49 18.11 5.00
N SER A 961 28.33 17.65 5.93
CA SER A 961 28.89 18.45 7.03
C SER A 961 30.12 19.30 6.65
N LEU A 962 30.75 19.01 5.49
CA LEU A 962 32.00 19.65 5.06
C LEU A 962 31.86 21.19 4.88
N SER A 963 32.99 21.90 4.99
CA SER A 963 33.01 23.38 4.99
C SER A 963 32.44 23.97 3.71
N LYS A 964 31.33 24.71 3.85
CA LYS A 964 30.57 25.30 2.74
C LYS A 964 31.36 26.33 1.92
N GLU A 965 32.46 26.86 2.46
CA GLU A 965 33.31 27.86 1.80
C GLU A 965 34.06 27.28 0.58
N ALA A 966 34.38 25.97 0.58
CA ALA A 966 35.12 25.33 -0.51
C ALA A 966 34.23 24.63 -1.56
N VAL A 967 32.90 24.63 -1.36
CA VAL A 967 31.93 24.00 -2.28
C VAL A 967 31.99 24.54 -3.72
N PRO A 968 32.24 25.85 -3.97
CA PRO A 968 32.40 26.35 -5.34
C PRO A 968 33.64 25.79 -6.05
N ASP A 969 34.77 25.65 -5.34
CA ASP A 969 36.02 25.08 -5.88
C ASP A 969 35.85 23.58 -6.20
N LEU A 970 35.14 22.84 -5.33
CA LEU A 970 34.72 21.47 -5.62
C LEU A 970 33.84 21.41 -6.89
N ALA A 971 32.86 22.32 -7.03
CA ALA A 971 31.95 22.33 -8.17
C ALA A 971 32.66 22.65 -9.50
N ASP A 972 33.59 23.61 -9.52
CA ASP A 972 34.43 23.90 -10.69
C ASP A 972 35.21 22.64 -11.15
N ARG A 973 35.69 21.82 -10.21
CA ARG A 973 36.46 20.59 -10.49
C ARG A 973 35.57 19.43 -10.95
N LEU A 974 34.44 19.19 -10.28
CA LEU A 974 33.45 18.20 -10.71
C LEU A 974 32.90 18.54 -12.11
N TYR A 975 32.71 19.83 -12.40
CA TYR A 975 32.30 20.31 -13.73
C TYR A 975 33.38 20.08 -14.78
N ALA A 976 34.66 20.36 -14.47
CA ALA A 976 35.80 20.09 -15.34
C ALA A 976 35.98 18.59 -15.65
N HIS A 977 35.52 17.70 -14.77
CA HIS A 977 35.47 16.25 -14.99
C HIS A 977 34.16 15.75 -15.65
N HIS A 978 33.24 16.66 -15.99
CA HIS A 978 31.90 16.36 -16.52
C HIS A 978 31.05 15.45 -15.61
N LEU A 979 31.19 15.62 -14.30
CA LEU A 979 30.38 14.94 -13.28
C LEU A 979 29.16 15.74 -12.83
N ILE A 980 29.14 17.05 -13.09
CA ILE A 980 27.98 17.92 -12.84
C ILE A 980 27.66 18.83 -14.03
N ASN A 981 26.38 19.18 -14.18
CA ASN A 981 25.89 20.12 -15.19
C ASN A 981 26.01 21.61 -14.76
N ASN A 982 25.73 22.53 -15.69
CA ASN A 982 25.79 23.99 -15.45
C ASN A 982 24.90 24.46 -14.28
N ALA A 983 23.68 23.95 -14.14
CA ALA A 983 22.75 24.41 -13.11
C ALA A 983 23.16 23.98 -11.69
N VAL A 984 23.85 22.83 -11.56
CA VAL A 984 24.52 22.44 -10.31
C VAL A 984 25.76 23.31 -10.08
N LYS A 985 26.52 23.62 -11.13
CA LYS A 985 27.73 24.45 -11.05
C LYS A 985 27.45 25.89 -10.62
N ASP A 986 26.42 26.51 -11.17
CA ASP A 986 26.05 27.92 -10.95
C ASP A 986 25.36 28.16 -9.59
N ASN A 987 24.88 27.09 -8.94
CA ASN A 987 24.31 27.13 -7.58
C ASN A 987 24.67 25.84 -6.83
N PRO A 988 25.93 25.67 -6.39
CA PRO A 988 26.44 24.39 -5.94
C PRO A 988 26.13 24.10 -4.47
N SER A 989 25.76 22.85 -4.19
CA SER A 989 25.71 22.28 -2.84
C SER A 989 26.18 20.83 -2.91
N ILE A 990 26.70 20.30 -1.79
CA ILE A 990 27.26 18.95 -1.74
C ILE A 990 26.19 17.90 -2.08
N ASN A 991 24.96 18.10 -1.60
CA ASN A 991 23.78 17.29 -1.97
C ASN A 991 23.62 17.22 -3.50
N LYS A 992 23.50 18.37 -4.18
CA LYS A 992 23.33 18.41 -5.65
C LYS A 992 24.48 17.74 -6.39
N CYS A 993 25.72 17.91 -5.92
CA CYS A 993 26.90 17.26 -6.48
C CYS A 993 26.87 15.72 -6.31
N ILE A 994 26.34 15.23 -5.18
CA ILE A 994 26.14 13.80 -4.91
C ILE A 994 24.98 13.26 -5.76
N ASP A 995 23.84 13.96 -5.82
CA ASP A 995 22.65 13.52 -6.55
C ASP A 995 22.90 13.42 -8.06
N GLU A 996 23.60 14.41 -8.63
CA GLU A 996 24.02 14.42 -10.03
C GLU A 996 25.09 13.33 -10.33
N PHE A 997 26.00 13.05 -9.37
CA PHE A 997 26.92 11.90 -9.46
C PHE A 997 26.17 10.56 -9.46
N ARG A 998 25.15 10.40 -8.60
CA ARG A 998 24.30 9.19 -8.52
C ARG A 998 23.47 9.01 -9.78
N ALA A 999 22.82 10.07 -10.26
CA ALA A 999 22.07 10.06 -11.52
C ALA A 999 22.97 9.65 -12.69
N SER A 1000 24.16 10.23 -12.80
CA SER A 1000 25.12 9.90 -13.87
C SER A 1000 25.80 8.52 -13.71
N LEU A 1001 25.80 7.92 -12.51
CA LEU A 1001 26.26 6.55 -12.26
C LEU A 1001 25.29 5.48 -12.79
N ILE A 1002 23.98 5.72 -12.74
CA ILE A 1002 22.94 4.78 -13.22
C ILE A 1002 23.19 4.36 -14.68
N PHE A 1003 23.62 5.31 -15.51
CA PHE A 1003 23.85 5.11 -16.95
C PHE A 1003 25.16 4.38 -17.30
N LYS A 1004 26.05 4.09 -16.34
CA LYS A 1004 27.27 3.32 -16.62
C LYS A 1004 26.90 1.84 -16.81
N LYS A 1005 27.40 1.21 -17.88
CA LYS A 1005 27.02 -0.17 -18.27
C LYS A 1005 28.18 -1.17 -18.22
N LYS A 1006 29.37 -0.74 -17.77
CA LYS A 1006 30.58 -1.58 -17.67
C LYS A 1006 31.42 -1.17 -16.46
N LEU A 1007 32.00 -2.14 -15.75
CA LEU A 1007 32.83 -1.92 -14.57
C LEU A 1007 33.93 -0.84 -14.74
N PRO A 1008 34.71 -0.79 -15.85
CA PRO A 1008 35.72 0.26 -16.03
C PRO A 1008 35.13 1.68 -16.12
N GLN A 1009 33.91 1.84 -16.66
CA GLN A 1009 33.23 3.14 -16.73
C GLN A 1009 32.78 3.62 -15.35
N MET A 1010 32.53 2.69 -14.41
CA MET A 1010 32.17 3.00 -13.03
C MET A 1010 33.41 3.34 -12.22
N GLN A 1011 34.49 2.58 -12.39
CA GLN A 1011 35.81 2.87 -11.81
C GLN A 1011 36.30 4.27 -12.25
N GLU A 1012 36.21 4.60 -13.54
CA GLU A 1012 36.54 5.94 -14.06
C GLU A 1012 35.64 7.05 -13.47
N HIS A 1013 34.35 6.78 -13.27
CA HIS A 1013 33.38 7.74 -12.73
C HIS A 1013 33.63 8.02 -11.24
N CYS A 1014 33.79 6.97 -10.43
CA CYS A 1014 34.19 7.06 -9.02
C CYS A 1014 35.55 7.75 -8.88
N GLN A 1015 36.54 7.39 -9.71
CA GLN A 1015 37.87 8.01 -9.68
C GLN A 1015 37.80 9.53 -9.87
N LYS A 1016 37.07 10.00 -10.89
CA LYS A 1016 36.91 11.45 -11.15
C LYS A 1016 36.23 12.17 -9.99
N PHE A 1017 35.29 11.51 -9.30
CA PHE A 1017 34.59 12.08 -8.16
C PHE A 1017 35.55 12.25 -6.97
N LEU A 1018 36.24 11.18 -6.56
CA LEU A 1018 37.22 11.23 -5.47
C LEU A 1018 38.35 12.22 -5.78
N SER A 1019 38.94 12.18 -6.99
CA SER A 1019 40.00 13.11 -7.40
C SER A 1019 39.55 14.58 -7.41
N SER A 1020 38.26 14.86 -7.63
CA SER A 1020 37.72 16.23 -7.53
C SER A 1020 37.73 16.74 -6.09
N PHE A 1021 37.35 15.90 -5.12
CA PHE A 1021 37.37 16.20 -3.68
C PHE A 1021 38.80 16.27 -3.13
N ILE A 1022 39.65 15.27 -3.45
CA ILE A 1022 41.07 15.23 -3.07
C ILE A 1022 41.80 16.52 -3.46
N ALA A 1023 41.56 17.02 -4.67
CA ALA A 1023 42.25 18.19 -5.16
C ALA A 1023 41.85 19.52 -4.47
N VAL A 1024 40.72 19.57 -3.74
CA VAL A 1024 40.30 20.70 -2.89
C VAL A 1024 41.09 20.74 -1.57
N LYS A 1025 41.57 19.59 -1.09
CA LYS A 1025 42.41 19.38 0.11
C LYS A 1025 41.70 19.63 1.45
N GLY A 1026 42.42 19.33 2.54
CA GLY A 1026 41.85 19.31 3.89
C GLY A 1026 40.77 18.25 4.02
N SER A 1027 39.72 18.54 4.78
CA SER A 1027 38.64 17.58 5.06
C SER A 1027 37.91 17.03 3.82
N TYR A 1028 37.97 17.73 2.67
CA TYR A 1028 37.48 17.20 1.41
C TYR A 1028 38.34 16.04 0.87
N ALA A 1029 39.65 16.10 1.05
CA ALA A 1029 40.54 14.98 0.71
C ALA A 1029 40.41 13.84 1.71
N ASP A 1030 40.36 14.15 3.01
CA ASP A 1030 40.22 13.13 4.07
C ASP A 1030 38.92 12.32 3.88
N ALA A 1031 37.79 12.99 3.59
CA ALA A 1031 36.51 12.35 3.31
C ALA A 1031 36.52 11.52 2.01
N ALA A 1032 37.25 11.95 0.98
CA ALA A 1032 37.37 11.21 -0.28
C ALA A 1032 38.30 10.00 -0.20
N ILE A 1033 39.30 10.03 0.68
CA ILE A 1033 40.13 8.87 1.00
C ILE A 1033 39.25 7.82 1.71
N ALA A 1034 38.54 8.21 2.78
CA ALA A 1034 37.65 7.30 3.51
C ALA A 1034 36.55 6.70 2.62
N LEU A 1035 35.84 7.52 1.83
CA LEU A 1035 34.83 7.05 0.87
C LEU A 1035 35.42 6.08 -0.18
N GLY A 1036 36.66 6.31 -0.61
CA GLY A 1036 37.35 5.45 -1.56
C GLY A 1036 37.83 4.12 -0.97
N GLU A 1037 38.33 4.14 0.28
CA GLU A 1037 38.69 2.94 1.03
C GLU A 1037 37.46 2.05 1.24
N ASP A 1038 36.35 2.62 1.71
CA ASP A 1038 35.09 1.89 1.93
C ASP A 1038 34.48 1.37 0.61
N TRP A 1039 34.57 2.11 -0.51
CA TRP A 1039 34.17 1.58 -1.82
C TRP A 1039 35.04 0.40 -2.27
N ILE A 1040 36.34 0.42 -2.02
CA ILE A 1040 37.21 -0.72 -2.35
C ILE A 1040 36.88 -1.91 -1.44
N GLU A 1041 36.67 -1.67 -0.14
CA GLU A 1041 36.38 -2.73 0.83
C GLU A 1041 35.00 -3.37 0.65
N ALA A 1042 33.92 -2.58 0.55
CA ALA A 1042 32.57 -3.14 0.39
C ALA A 1042 32.46 -3.97 -0.90
N ILE A 1043 33.02 -3.50 -2.02
CA ILE A 1043 33.02 -4.27 -3.29
C ILE A 1043 33.89 -5.54 -3.19
N ARG A 1044 35.01 -5.49 -2.45
CA ARG A 1044 35.85 -6.66 -2.17
C ARG A 1044 35.10 -7.72 -1.34
N ASN A 1045 34.37 -7.27 -0.31
CA ASN A 1045 33.73 -8.12 0.68
C ASN A 1045 32.39 -8.69 0.18
N GLU A 1046 31.56 -7.88 -0.49
CA GLU A 1046 30.24 -8.31 -1.01
C GLU A 1046 30.33 -9.01 -2.38
N LEU A 1047 31.22 -8.55 -3.27
CA LEU A 1047 31.24 -8.96 -4.68
C LEU A 1047 32.51 -9.75 -5.08
N GLY A 1048 33.47 -9.90 -4.16
CA GLY A 1048 34.59 -10.85 -4.29
C GLY A 1048 35.66 -10.48 -5.32
N PHE A 1049 35.70 -9.22 -5.79
CA PHE A 1049 36.73 -8.75 -6.74
C PHE A 1049 37.28 -7.38 -6.36
N HIS A 1050 38.46 -7.03 -6.86
CA HIS A 1050 39.13 -5.77 -6.54
C HIS A 1050 38.53 -4.60 -7.33
N PHE A 1051 37.96 -3.61 -6.66
CA PHE A 1051 37.61 -2.33 -7.29
C PHE A 1051 38.89 -1.53 -7.54
N ASN A 1052 39.14 -1.12 -8.78
CA ASN A 1052 40.42 -0.54 -9.19
C ASN A 1052 40.31 0.98 -9.32
N ILE A 1053 40.40 1.67 -8.18
CA ILE A 1053 40.47 3.13 -8.06
C ILE A 1053 41.66 3.50 -7.17
N SER A 1054 42.24 4.68 -7.39
CA SER A 1054 43.33 5.27 -6.60
C SER A 1054 42.80 6.32 -5.64
N ILE A 1055 43.37 6.29 -4.44
CA ILE A 1055 43.08 7.15 -3.28
C ILE A 1055 44.35 7.90 -2.81
N GLU A 1056 45.43 7.90 -3.61
CA GLU A 1056 46.62 8.71 -3.34
C GLU A 1056 46.38 10.21 -3.68
N PRO A 1057 46.85 11.17 -2.84
CA PRO A 1057 46.57 12.61 -2.98
C PRO A 1057 47.54 13.43 -3.86
#